data_AF-A0A6G8TUQ8-F1
#
_entry.id   AF-A0A6G8TUQ8-F1
#
_cell.length_a   1.000
_cell.length_b   1.000
_cell.length_c   1.000
_cell.angle_alpha   90.00
_cell.angle_beta   90.00
_cell.angle_gamma   90.00
#
_symmetry.space_group_name_H-M   'P 1'
#
loop_
_entity.id
_entity.type
_entity.pdbx_description
1 polymer ?
#
loop_
_entity_poly.entity_id
_entity_poly.type
_entity_poly.pdbx_seq_one_letter_code
_entity_poly.pdbx_strand_id
1 'polypeptide(L)'
;MSVKSKSSQSGLLNLRFRAKIILGFVAVLAILAVSMAFAYFGFERIAGAVASYRSSVSEADLARTVDRELVAYQGLARAYTLTGAAEDETAAKAAEENLRSAIGKSMAATTGAGRREQVGKLEAEFQRFTKVFSEIIALTRENNKIAADELNSVGNKIRFKFDDLADTAALAGLASVQTTSKDITSQYLAVSTSVSAFVAKPEPKTADGVIARIKFLETLLVSIYANDQKITDRVTEIGNLLKQYRTSFAKLTENVKVIVKSNGEMTKTAASILKLSAELRSDLTADQQRIEASANSTIVETEQLMLMMALGGLAVGAVLAWMLGNGISRPMIAMCKAMRELASGNFDVVLPGLGRKDEIGEMAGAVEEFKVQAVAKAERDAAASEVQNREQAASRRAELIRFADDFEGAVGAIVSNVSASAVQLESAASTLTRTAETTQSLSSQVAGVSEQASSNMQSVATATEELSASVEEIGRQVRDSSRIAEAAVVQARETDGRIGKLSHAAQQIGEVVKLITAIAEQTNLLALNATIEAARAGEAGRGFAVVASEVKSLASQTAKATDEISSHITGMQGATAESVAAIKEIGATIGQISSISTSIASAVEQQGAATQEIARSVQTVAQGTQTAASDIGEVNRGAAETGSASEEVLHSAKTLSSESTRLRAELDRFMANIRAA
;
A
#
# COMPACT_ATOMS: atom_id res chain seq x y z
N MET A 1 80.38 17.67 -22.97
CA MET A 1 80.44 17.83 -21.49
C MET A 1 79.24 17.10 -20.92
N SER A 2 79.34 15.81 -20.60
CA SER A 2 79.89 15.21 -19.38
C SER A 2 79.10 15.54 -18.10
N VAL A 3 78.31 14.54 -17.68
CA VAL A 3 78.16 14.01 -16.32
C VAL A 3 77.86 15.01 -15.19
N LYS A 4 76.61 15.01 -14.70
CA LYS A 4 76.27 15.18 -13.27
C LYS A 4 74.80 14.84 -12.99
N SER A 5 74.51 13.59 -12.63
CA SER A 5 73.32 13.20 -11.86
C SER A 5 73.47 11.75 -11.37
N LYS A 6 74.39 11.52 -10.42
CA LYS A 6 74.48 10.29 -9.63
C LYS A 6 75.06 10.66 -8.26
N SER A 7 74.26 11.23 -7.37
CA SER A 7 74.69 11.43 -5.97
C SER A 7 73.61 11.23 -4.90
N SER A 8 72.37 10.88 -5.25
CA SER A 8 71.31 10.67 -4.24
C SER A 8 71.13 9.20 -3.79
N GLN A 9 71.60 8.21 -4.57
CA GLN A 9 71.42 6.79 -4.21
C GLN A 9 72.38 6.25 -3.13
N SER A 10 73.36 7.03 -2.66
CA SER A 10 74.47 6.51 -1.84
C SER A 10 74.18 6.35 -0.34
N GLY A 11 73.11 6.95 0.20
CA GLY A 11 72.86 6.96 1.66
C GLY A 11 72.25 5.66 2.20
N LEU A 12 71.21 5.15 1.52
CA LEU A 12 70.47 3.95 1.96
C LEU A 12 71.27 2.64 1.80
N LEU A 13 72.20 2.60 0.86
CA LEU A 13 73.05 1.43 0.62
C LEU A 13 74.04 1.15 1.76
N ASN A 14 74.42 2.17 2.54
CA ASN A 14 75.37 2.07 3.65
C ASN A 14 74.71 1.84 5.02
N LEU A 15 73.39 1.62 5.09
CA LEU A 15 72.72 1.29 6.35
C LEU A 15 73.04 -0.14 6.80
N ARG A 16 73.17 -0.29 8.13
CA ARG A 16 73.34 -1.58 8.80
C ARG A 16 72.19 -2.55 8.51
N PHE A 17 72.47 -3.86 8.46
CA PHE A 17 71.51 -4.92 8.11
C PHE A 17 70.22 -4.85 8.94
N ARG A 18 70.36 -4.71 10.26
CA ARG A 18 69.25 -4.58 11.22
C ARG A 18 68.36 -3.38 10.91
N ALA A 19 68.95 -2.24 10.54
CA ALA A 19 68.21 -1.03 10.22
C ALA A 19 67.39 -1.21 8.94
N LYS A 20 67.94 -1.87 7.90
CA LYS A 20 67.24 -2.14 6.63
C LYS A 20 66.01 -3.04 6.82
N ILE A 21 66.12 -4.08 7.65
CA ILE A 21 65.00 -4.99 7.94
C ILE A 21 63.89 -4.30 8.74
N ILE A 22 64.25 -3.59 9.82
CA ILE A 22 63.28 -2.87 10.65
C ILE A 22 62.53 -1.83 9.81
N LEU A 23 63.24 -1.09 8.95
CA LEU A 23 62.63 -0.07 8.09
C LEU A 23 61.65 -0.68 7.07
N GLY A 24 61.96 -1.88 6.55
CA GLY A 24 61.03 -2.64 5.70
C GLY A 24 59.75 -3.08 6.42
N PHE A 25 59.86 -3.64 7.62
CA PHE A 25 58.70 -4.03 8.42
C PHE A 25 57.86 -2.82 8.86
N VAL A 26 58.49 -1.73 9.28
CA VAL A 26 57.82 -0.48 9.64
C VAL A 26 57.06 0.10 8.45
N ALA A 27 57.65 0.08 7.24
CA ALA A 27 56.98 0.56 6.04
C ALA A 27 55.73 -0.28 5.70
N VAL A 28 55.82 -1.61 5.79
CA VAL A 28 54.67 -2.50 5.53
C VAL A 28 53.56 -2.30 6.58
N LEU A 29 53.91 -2.22 7.86
CA LEU A 29 52.94 -1.98 8.93
C LEU A 29 52.27 -0.60 8.82
N ALA A 30 53.02 0.43 8.42
CA ALA A 30 52.46 1.76 8.19
C ALA A 30 51.45 1.77 7.03
N ILE A 31 51.75 1.09 5.92
CA ILE A 31 50.82 0.97 4.77
C ILE A 31 49.55 0.22 5.18
N LEU A 32 49.68 -0.88 5.94
CA LEU A 32 48.55 -1.65 6.45
C LEU A 32 47.67 -0.82 7.40
N ALA A 33 48.28 -0.09 8.33
CA ALA A 33 47.55 0.77 9.27
C ALA A 33 46.78 1.88 8.55
N VAL A 34 47.39 2.54 7.56
CA VAL A 34 46.72 3.57 6.74
C VAL A 34 45.59 2.95 5.92
N SER A 35 45.80 1.79 5.29
CA SER A 35 44.75 1.09 4.54
C SER A 35 43.56 0.72 5.41
N MET A 36 43.81 0.23 6.63
CA MET A 36 42.75 -0.16 7.57
C MET A 36 41.98 1.06 8.09
N ALA A 37 42.68 2.18 8.35
CA ALA A 37 42.04 3.44 8.73
C ALA A 37 41.12 3.97 7.60
N PHE A 38 41.56 3.94 6.35
CA PHE A 38 40.73 4.34 5.20
C PHE A 38 39.50 3.45 5.02
N ALA A 39 39.67 2.13 5.12
CA ALA A 39 38.55 1.20 5.06
C ALA A 39 37.54 1.48 6.18
N TYR A 40 38.00 1.71 7.41
CA TYR A 40 37.14 2.04 8.55
C TYR A 40 36.30 3.31 8.31
N PHE A 41 36.93 4.42 7.88
CA PHE A 41 36.19 5.66 7.58
C PHE A 41 35.25 5.52 6.37
N GLY A 42 35.61 4.72 5.37
CA GLY A 42 34.73 4.38 4.24
C GLY A 42 33.48 3.64 4.71
N PHE A 43 33.64 2.61 5.55
CA PHE A 43 32.52 1.89 6.16
C PHE A 43 31.64 2.78 7.03
N GLU A 44 32.23 3.68 7.83
CA GLU A 44 31.48 4.60 8.69
C GLU A 44 30.59 5.56 7.87
N ARG A 45 31.11 6.08 6.74
CA ARG A 45 30.32 6.90 5.80
C ARG A 45 29.18 6.10 5.16
N ILE A 46 29.44 4.87 4.72
CA ILE A 46 28.42 3.99 4.13
C ILE A 46 27.34 3.65 5.17
N ALA A 47 27.73 3.35 6.41
CA ALA A 47 26.80 3.09 7.50
C ALA A 47 25.89 4.31 7.79
N GLY A 48 26.46 5.52 7.78
CA GLY A 48 25.71 6.77 7.86
C GLY A 48 24.72 6.94 6.70
N ALA A 49 25.14 6.68 5.46
CA ALA A 49 24.28 6.75 4.28
C ALA A 49 23.12 5.75 4.36
N VAL A 50 23.37 4.51 4.81
CA VAL A 50 22.32 3.48 5.01
C VAL A 50 21.34 3.90 6.09
N ALA A 51 21.80 4.50 7.18
CA ALA A 51 20.93 5.02 8.24
C ALA A 51 20.02 6.14 7.72
N SER A 52 20.56 7.11 6.98
CA SER A 52 19.78 8.17 6.33
C SER A 52 18.80 7.62 5.29
N TYR A 53 19.20 6.61 4.51
CA TYR A 53 18.33 5.94 3.55
C TYR A 53 17.14 5.27 4.24
N ARG A 54 17.38 4.50 5.31
CA ARG A 54 16.32 3.87 6.12
C ARG A 54 15.35 4.90 6.70
N SER A 55 15.86 6.03 7.22
CA SER A 55 15.02 7.13 7.72
C SER A 55 14.14 7.70 6.61
N SER A 56 14.71 7.97 5.42
CA SER A 56 13.96 8.51 4.29
C SER A 56 12.88 7.54 3.76
N VAL A 57 13.17 6.23 3.73
CA VAL A 57 12.19 5.20 3.37
C VAL A 57 11.04 5.17 4.39
N SER A 58 11.34 5.24 5.69
CA SER A 58 10.33 5.28 6.74
C SER A 58 9.46 6.53 6.67
N GLU A 59 10.04 7.71 6.41
CA GLU A 59 9.28 8.96 6.20
C GLU A 59 8.36 8.84 4.97
N ALA A 60 8.83 8.20 3.89
CA ALA A 60 8.04 8.02 2.66
C ALA A 60 6.87 7.05 2.84
N ASP A 61 7.04 6.01 3.65
CA ASP A 61 5.96 5.08 3.98
C ASP A 61 4.86 5.72 4.84
N LEU A 62 5.26 6.58 5.80
CA LEU A 62 4.31 7.37 6.58
C LEU A 62 3.52 8.34 5.70
N ALA A 63 4.16 8.98 4.72
CA ALA A 63 3.47 9.83 3.73
C ALA A 63 2.44 9.02 2.91
N ARG A 64 2.77 7.80 2.45
CA ARG A 64 1.81 6.91 1.79
C ARG A 64 0.64 6.51 2.69
N THR A 65 0.91 6.29 3.98
CA THR A 65 -0.13 5.98 4.95
C THR A 65 -1.10 7.15 5.09
N VAL A 66 -0.61 8.38 5.15
CA VAL A 66 -1.44 9.60 5.15
C VAL A 66 -2.35 9.66 3.92
N ASP A 67 -1.85 9.38 2.72
CA ASP A 67 -2.68 9.32 1.50
C ASP A 67 -3.81 8.30 1.62
N ARG A 68 -3.49 7.09 2.08
CA ARG A 68 -4.47 6.00 2.22
C ARG A 68 -5.56 6.36 3.22
N GLU A 69 -5.19 6.84 4.41
CA GLU A 69 -6.16 7.22 5.43
C GLU A 69 -7.00 8.44 5.01
N LEU A 70 -6.43 9.37 4.23
CA LEU A 70 -7.17 10.49 3.67
C LEU A 70 -8.23 10.04 2.67
N VAL A 71 -7.89 9.14 1.74
CA VAL A 71 -8.86 8.62 0.76
C VAL A 71 -10.00 7.89 1.48
N ALA A 72 -9.69 7.10 2.52
CA ALA A 72 -10.70 6.45 3.35
C ALA A 72 -11.61 7.47 4.06
N TYR A 73 -11.02 8.47 4.73
CA TYR A 73 -11.78 9.51 5.43
C TYR A 73 -12.65 10.33 4.47
N GLN A 74 -12.12 10.71 3.30
CA GLN A 74 -12.86 11.43 2.27
C GLN A 74 -14.04 10.61 1.74
N GLY A 75 -13.83 9.32 1.49
CA GLY A 75 -14.89 8.40 1.04
C GLY A 75 -16.02 8.29 2.05
N LEU A 76 -15.69 8.07 3.33
CA LEU A 76 -16.66 7.92 4.41
C LEU A 76 -17.38 9.23 4.75
N ALA A 77 -16.66 10.35 4.74
CA ALA A 77 -17.27 11.68 4.89
C ALA A 77 -18.29 11.95 3.77
N ARG A 78 -17.96 11.59 2.52
CA ARG A 78 -18.87 11.70 1.39
C ARG A 78 -20.08 10.77 1.54
N ALA A 79 -19.89 9.53 1.99
CA ALA A 79 -20.99 8.61 2.26
C ALA A 79 -21.97 9.22 3.27
N TYR A 80 -21.47 9.75 4.40
CA TYR A 80 -22.29 10.46 5.37
C TYR A 80 -23.04 11.66 4.77
N THR A 81 -22.41 12.45 3.90
CA THR A 81 -23.11 13.59 3.25
C THR A 81 -24.29 13.17 2.37
N LEU A 82 -24.29 11.93 1.87
CA LEU A 82 -25.35 11.39 1.02
C LEU A 82 -26.45 10.72 1.84
N THR A 83 -26.09 10.05 2.93
CA THR A 83 -27.03 9.23 3.72
C THR A 83 -27.56 9.94 4.96
N GLY A 84 -26.74 10.79 5.59
CA GLY A 84 -27.01 11.36 6.92
C GLY A 84 -27.10 10.33 8.05
N ALA A 85 -26.66 9.09 7.82
CA ALA A 85 -26.82 7.98 8.77
C ALA A 85 -25.81 8.06 9.93
N ALA A 86 -26.21 7.62 11.12
CA ALA A 86 -25.35 7.63 12.32
C ALA A 86 -24.15 6.67 12.21
N GLU A 87 -24.32 5.55 11.49
CA GLU A 87 -23.27 4.57 11.23
C GLU A 87 -22.17 5.18 10.36
N ASP A 88 -22.54 5.89 9.28
CA ASP A 88 -21.60 6.59 8.41
C ASP A 88 -20.87 7.72 9.14
N GLU A 89 -21.55 8.44 10.05
CA GLU A 89 -20.91 9.45 10.91
C GLU A 89 -19.81 8.82 11.78
N THR A 90 -20.12 7.66 12.38
CA THR A 90 -19.21 6.93 13.26
C THR A 90 -18.00 6.42 12.49
N ALA A 91 -18.23 5.84 11.30
CA ALA A 91 -17.17 5.38 10.42
C ALA A 91 -16.26 6.54 9.96
N ALA A 92 -16.85 7.67 9.56
CA ALA A 92 -16.08 8.85 9.15
C ALA A 92 -15.23 9.41 10.31
N LYS A 93 -15.74 9.44 11.54
CA LYS A 93 -14.96 9.85 12.72
C LYS A 93 -13.83 8.90 13.08
N ALA A 94 -14.03 7.59 12.90
CA ALA A 94 -12.95 6.62 13.08
C ALA A 94 -11.82 6.84 12.05
N ALA A 95 -12.17 7.10 10.79
CA ALA A 95 -11.20 7.40 9.73
C ALA A 95 -10.49 8.74 9.96
N GLU A 96 -11.18 9.75 10.51
CA GLU A 96 -10.57 11.01 10.94
C GLU A 96 -9.45 10.77 11.96
N GLU A 97 -9.69 9.93 12.96
CA GLU A 97 -8.70 9.64 14.00
C GLU A 97 -7.50 8.84 13.45
N ASN A 98 -7.75 7.91 12.53
CA ASN A 98 -6.67 7.19 11.84
C ASN A 98 -5.78 8.15 11.04
N LEU A 99 -6.38 9.08 10.29
CA LEU A 99 -5.63 10.09 9.55
C LEU A 99 -4.87 11.04 10.49
N ARG A 100 -5.50 11.49 11.58
CA ARG A 100 -4.84 12.29 12.62
C ARG A 100 -3.60 11.58 13.18
N SER A 101 -3.73 10.29 13.49
CA SER A 101 -2.62 9.45 13.97
C SER A 101 -1.52 9.32 12.92
N ALA A 102 -1.87 9.09 11.65
CA ALA A 102 -0.92 8.99 10.55
C ALA A 102 -0.11 10.29 10.35
N ILE A 103 -0.80 11.44 10.36
CA ILE A 103 -0.16 12.76 10.26
C ILE A 103 0.76 13.00 11.47
N GLY A 104 0.29 12.69 12.69
CA GLY A 104 1.10 12.83 13.90
C GLY A 104 2.38 11.98 13.87
N LYS A 105 2.29 10.73 13.40
CA LYS A 105 3.45 9.85 13.20
C LYS A 105 4.40 10.40 12.13
N SER A 106 3.87 10.90 11.01
CA SER A 106 4.66 11.54 9.97
C SER A 106 5.41 12.77 10.51
N MET A 107 4.75 13.62 11.29
CA MET A 107 5.37 14.82 11.88
C MET A 107 6.48 14.45 12.88
N ALA A 108 6.24 13.45 13.74
CA ALA A 108 7.22 12.98 14.71
C ALA A 108 8.45 12.33 14.06
N ALA A 109 8.27 11.57 12.98
CA ALA A 109 9.35 10.91 12.25
C ALA A 109 10.14 11.88 11.36
N THR A 110 9.52 12.96 10.88
CA THR A 110 10.15 13.92 9.97
C THR A 110 11.20 14.75 10.70
N THR A 111 12.46 14.65 10.28
CA THR A 111 13.58 15.36 10.91
C THR A 111 13.97 16.66 10.20
N GLY A 112 13.81 16.72 8.87
CA GLY A 112 14.17 17.88 8.06
C GLY A 112 13.25 19.08 8.27
N ALA A 113 13.81 20.28 8.49
CA ALA A 113 13.04 21.50 8.76
C ALA A 113 12.04 21.84 7.64
N GLY A 114 12.46 21.74 6.37
CA GLY A 114 11.57 21.99 5.22
C GLY A 114 10.46 20.95 5.08
N ARG A 115 10.76 19.67 5.33
CA ARG A 115 9.75 18.59 5.31
C ARG A 115 8.77 18.71 6.47
N ARG A 116 9.22 19.09 7.66
CA ARG A 116 8.33 19.39 8.79
C ARG A 116 7.37 20.52 8.46
N GLU A 117 7.82 21.55 7.76
CA GLU A 117 6.93 22.62 7.31
C GLU A 117 5.85 22.09 6.34
N GLN A 118 6.22 21.18 5.42
CA GLN A 118 5.25 20.53 4.52
C GLN A 118 4.24 19.68 5.28
N VAL A 119 4.68 18.86 6.24
CA VAL A 119 3.79 18.06 7.09
C VAL A 119 2.90 18.97 7.95
N GLY A 120 3.40 20.10 8.43
CA GLY A 120 2.60 21.10 9.15
C GLY A 120 1.53 21.76 8.27
N LYS A 121 1.84 22.05 7.01
CA LYS A 121 0.83 22.52 6.02
C LYS A 121 -0.23 21.45 5.77
N LEU A 122 0.18 20.19 5.69
CA LEU A 122 -0.72 19.05 5.53
C LEU A 122 -1.66 18.94 6.74
N GLU A 123 -1.13 19.03 7.95
CA GLU A 123 -1.91 19.04 9.18
C GLU A 123 -2.93 20.20 9.23
N ALA A 124 -2.52 21.41 8.80
CA ALA A 124 -3.42 22.56 8.74
C ALA A 124 -4.60 22.36 7.77
N GLU A 125 -4.34 21.80 6.57
CA GLU A 125 -5.39 21.45 5.62
C GLU A 125 -6.29 20.32 6.13
N PHE A 126 -5.73 19.33 6.84
CA PHE A 126 -6.50 18.29 7.53
C PHE A 126 -7.43 18.89 8.58
N GLN A 127 -6.95 19.79 9.45
CA GLN A 127 -7.79 20.47 10.44
C GLN A 127 -8.91 21.28 9.78
N ARG A 128 -8.62 21.93 8.64
CA ARG A 128 -9.63 22.63 7.85
C ARG A 128 -10.68 21.66 7.29
N PHE A 129 -10.26 20.53 6.74
CA PHE A 129 -11.16 19.49 6.25
C PHE A 129 -12.10 18.99 7.36
N THR A 130 -11.55 18.62 8.51
CA THR A 130 -12.31 18.14 9.68
C THR A 130 -13.30 19.17 10.21
N LYS A 131 -12.90 20.46 10.25
CA LYS A 131 -13.80 21.54 10.66
C LYS A 131 -15.01 21.64 9.74
N VAL A 132 -14.77 21.66 8.43
CA VAL A 132 -15.84 21.73 7.42
C VAL A 132 -16.75 20.50 7.51
N PHE A 133 -16.19 19.31 7.73
CA PHE A 133 -16.98 18.10 7.91
C PHE A 133 -17.86 18.16 9.17
N SER A 134 -17.33 18.68 10.28
CA SER A 134 -18.09 18.88 11.52
C SER A 134 -19.28 19.83 11.33
N GLU A 135 -19.10 20.89 10.53
CA GLU A 135 -20.19 21.79 10.14
C GLU A 135 -21.27 21.07 9.30
N ILE A 136 -20.87 20.18 8.38
CA ILE A 136 -21.81 19.36 7.61
C ILE A 136 -22.59 18.41 8.53
N ILE A 137 -21.95 17.77 9.50
CA ILE A 137 -22.63 16.93 10.50
C ILE A 137 -23.70 17.72 11.25
N ALA A 138 -23.36 18.93 11.73
CA ALA A 138 -24.30 19.77 12.45
C ALA A 138 -25.52 20.14 11.59
N LEU A 139 -25.29 20.57 10.35
CA LEU A 139 -26.35 20.95 9.41
C LEU A 139 -27.20 19.74 8.98
N THR A 140 -26.60 18.58 8.78
CA THR A 140 -27.32 17.35 8.38
C THR A 140 -28.23 16.88 9.51
N ARG A 141 -27.75 16.92 10.76
CA ARG A 141 -28.58 16.62 11.95
C ARG A 141 -29.71 17.64 12.11
N GLU A 142 -29.46 18.91 11.87
CA GLU A 142 -30.52 19.94 11.88
C GLU A 142 -31.54 19.70 10.77
N ASN A 143 -31.10 19.35 9.56
CA ASN A 143 -31.97 19.02 8.43
C ASN A 143 -32.86 17.82 8.72
N ASN A 144 -32.32 16.77 9.35
CA ASN A 144 -33.10 15.60 9.76
C ASN A 144 -34.19 15.98 10.79
N LYS A 145 -33.88 16.88 11.72
CA LYS A 145 -34.88 17.43 12.66
C LYS A 145 -35.94 18.28 11.95
N ILE A 146 -35.53 19.19 11.07
CA ILE A 146 -36.47 20.00 10.28
C ILE A 146 -37.39 19.09 9.44
N ALA A 147 -36.84 18.05 8.81
CA ALA A 147 -37.60 17.10 8.01
C ALA A 147 -38.64 16.33 8.84
N ALA A 148 -38.24 15.79 9.99
CA ALA A 148 -39.13 14.98 10.84
C ALA A 148 -40.11 15.84 11.67
N ASP A 149 -39.59 16.79 12.43
CA ASP A 149 -40.34 17.51 13.48
C ASP A 149 -41.11 18.70 12.93
N GLU A 150 -40.63 19.33 11.85
CA GLU A 150 -41.25 20.51 11.27
C GLU A 150 -42.00 20.16 9.98
N LEU A 151 -41.35 19.61 8.97
CA LEU A 151 -41.99 19.38 7.67
C LEU A 151 -42.99 18.22 7.71
N ASN A 152 -42.60 17.03 8.17
CA ASN A 152 -43.52 15.89 8.18
C ASN A 152 -44.67 16.11 9.18
N SER A 153 -44.37 16.54 10.40
CA SER A 153 -45.36 16.82 11.44
C SER A 153 -46.33 17.96 11.07
N VAL A 154 -45.81 19.14 10.67
CA VAL A 154 -46.68 20.27 10.26
C VAL A 154 -47.42 19.94 8.97
N GLY A 155 -46.78 19.23 8.04
CA GLY A 155 -47.42 18.82 6.81
C GLY A 155 -48.64 17.91 7.04
N ASN A 156 -48.51 16.91 7.91
CA ASN A 156 -49.64 16.07 8.30
C ASN A 156 -50.75 16.88 8.98
N LYS A 157 -50.40 17.84 9.85
CA LYS A 157 -51.39 18.76 10.47
C LYS A 157 -52.12 19.60 9.42
N ILE A 158 -51.41 20.15 8.43
CA ILE A 158 -52.02 20.92 7.34
C ILE A 158 -53.05 20.08 6.59
N ARG A 159 -52.69 18.83 6.23
CA ARG A 159 -53.63 17.90 5.59
C ARG A 159 -54.91 17.72 6.43
N PHE A 160 -54.77 17.35 7.71
CA PHE A 160 -55.92 17.17 8.60
C PHE A 160 -56.78 18.44 8.73
N LYS A 161 -56.15 19.62 8.74
CA LYS A 161 -56.88 20.89 8.83
C LYS A 161 -57.61 21.25 7.53
N PHE A 162 -57.07 20.89 6.37
CA PHE A 162 -57.79 21.01 5.11
C PHE A 162 -59.01 20.09 5.03
N ASP A 163 -58.88 18.85 5.54
CA ASP A 163 -60.01 17.92 5.65
C ASP A 163 -61.09 18.48 6.60
N ASP A 164 -60.70 18.96 7.79
CA ASP A 164 -61.59 19.61 8.77
C ASP A 164 -62.29 20.86 8.21
N LEU A 165 -61.58 21.67 7.40
CA LEU A 165 -62.17 22.83 6.72
C LEU A 165 -63.25 22.41 5.72
N ALA A 166 -63.00 21.37 4.93
CA ALA A 166 -63.96 20.86 3.96
C ALA A 166 -65.21 20.27 4.65
N ASP A 167 -65.02 19.53 5.75
CA ASP A 167 -66.11 18.96 6.54
C ASP A 167 -66.93 20.04 7.25
N THR A 168 -66.26 21.05 7.83
CA THR A 168 -66.93 22.21 8.45
C THR A 168 -67.77 22.98 7.42
N ALA A 169 -67.24 23.19 6.21
CA ALA A 169 -67.97 23.84 5.13
C ALA A 169 -69.19 23.03 4.68
N ALA A 170 -69.07 21.70 4.63
CA ALA A 170 -70.18 20.80 4.31
C ALA A 170 -71.31 20.91 5.34
N LEU A 171 -70.97 20.88 6.64
CA LEU A 171 -71.92 21.02 7.75
C LEU A 171 -72.59 22.40 7.78
N ALA A 172 -71.90 23.44 7.32
CA ALA A 172 -72.42 24.81 7.21
C ALA A 172 -73.23 25.06 5.91
N GLY A 173 -73.35 24.08 5.01
CA GLY A 173 -74.04 24.24 3.72
C GLY A 173 -73.29 25.10 2.69
N LEU A 174 -71.98 25.31 2.88
CA LEU A 174 -71.13 26.16 2.03
C LEU A 174 -70.44 25.32 0.94
N ALA A 175 -71.20 24.87 -0.06
CA ALA A 175 -70.70 23.96 -1.11
C ALA A 175 -69.50 24.53 -1.90
N SER A 176 -69.47 25.83 -2.18
CA SER A 176 -68.36 26.48 -2.88
C SER A 176 -67.05 26.43 -2.09
N VAL A 177 -67.14 26.66 -0.77
CA VAL A 177 -65.99 26.57 0.16
C VAL A 177 -65.51 25.13 0.27
N GLN A 178 -66.43 24.17 0.34
CA GLN A 178 -66.09 22.74 0.38
C GLN A 178 -65.32 22.30 -0.87
N THR A 179 -65.80 22.64 -2.07
CA THR A 179 -65.11 22.31 -3.33
C THR A 179 -63.75 22.99 -3.41
N THR A 180 -63.69 24.29 -3.13
CA THR A 180 -62.42 25.05 -3.15
C THR A 180 -61.41 24.48 -2.16
N SER A 181 -61.85 24.09 -0.96
CA SER A 181 -60.99 23.44 0.04
C SER A 181 -60.40 22.14 -0.50
N LYS A 182 -61.21 21.27 -1.11
CA LYS A 182 -60.76 19.99 -1.70
C LYS A 182 -59.77 20.19 -2.87
N ASP A 183 -59.99 21.21 -3.69
CA ASP A 183 -59.07 21.55 -4.79
C ASP A 183 -57.71 22.01 -4.23
N ILE A 184 -57.72 22.85 -3.19
CA ILE A 184 -56.49 23.29 -2.51
C ILE A 184 -55.80 22.10 -1.82
N THR A 185 -56.53 21.17 -1.21
CA THR A 185 -55.95 19.94 -0.64
C THR A 185 -55.18 19.14 -1.68
N SER A 186 -55.73 19.01 -2.89
CA SER A 186 -55.08 18.30 -3.99
C SER A 186 -53.78 18.98 -4.43
N GLN A 187 -53.77 20.32 -4.51
CA GLN A 187 -52.56 21.10 -4.78
C GLN A 187 -51.55 20.98 -3.63
N TYR A 188 -52.02 20.96 -2.38
CA TYR A 188 -51.19 20.76 -1.21
C TYR A 188 -50.50 19.40 -1.21
N LEU A 189 -51.19 18.33 -1.58
CA LEU A 189 -50.60 17.00 -1.70
C LEU A 189 -49.45 16.98 -2.73
N ALA A 190 -49.62 17.62 -3.88
CA ALA A 190 -48.56 17.73 -4.88
C ALA A 190 -47.33 18.50 -4.36
N VAL A 191 -47.56 19.55 -3.56
CA VAL A 191 -46.49 20.28 -2.88
C VAL A 191 -45.80 19.43 -1.82
N SER A 192 -46.56 18.73 -0.98
CA SER A 192 -46.04 17.84 0.05
C SER A 192 -45.17 16.74 -0.57
N THR A 193 -45.61 16.12 -1.67
CA THR A 193 -44.79 15.16 -2.44
C THR A 193 -43.50 15.78 -2.94
N SER A 194 -43.53 17.02 -3.43
CA SER A 194 -42.34 17.73 -3.91
C SER A 194 -41.37 18.04 -2.76
N VAL A 195 -41.89 18.40 -1.58
CA VAL A 195 -41.09 18.60 -0.36
C VAL A 195 -40.47 17.28 0.10
N SER A 196 -41.24 16.19 0.16
CA SER A 196 -40.71 14.87 0.52
C SER A 196 -39.64 14.38 -0.47
N ALA A 197 -39.82 14.62 -1.77
CA ALA A 197 -38.82 14.32 -2.78
C ALA A 197 -37.52 15.12 -2.57
N PHE A 198 -37.63 16.41 -2.23
CA PHE A 198 -36.48 17.25 -1.90
C PHE A 198 -35.78 16.78 -0.61
N VAL A 199 -36.52 16.38 0.41
CA VAL A 199 -35.96 15.82 1.66
C VAL A 199 -35.18 14.53 1.38
N ALA A 200 -35.74 13.63 0.55
CA ALA A 200 -35.10 12.37 0.20
C ALA A 200 -33.85 12.56 -0.67
N LYS A 201 -33.88 13.54 -1.59
CA LYS A 201 -32.76 13.87 -2.46
C LYS A 201 -32.64 15.39 -2.63
N PRO A 202 -31.86 16.07 -1.77
CA PRO A 202 -31.75 17.51 -1.80
C PRO A 202 -31.06 18.02 -3.07
N GLU A 203 -31.81 18.74 -3.91
CA GLU A 203 -31.29 19.36 -5.13
C GLU A 203 -31.58 20.88 -5.10
N PRO A 204 -30.58 21.76 -4.86
CA PRO A 204 -30.82 23.20 -4.68
C PRO A 204 -31.62 23.87 -5.80
N LYS A 205 -31.54 23.35 -7.03
CA LYS A 205 -32.23 23.89 -8.21
C LYS A 205 -33.75 23.68 -8.17
N THR A 206 -34.26 22.70 -7.43
CA THR A 206 -35.70 22.41 -7.37
C THR A 206 -36.41 23.18 -6.26
N ALA A 207 -35.66 23.72 -5.28
CA ALA A 207 -36.20 24.35 -4.09
C ALA A 207 -37.05 25.60 -4.37
N ASP A 208 -36.60 26.48 -5.26
CA ASP A 208 -37.31 27.74 -5.57
C ASP A 208 -38.71 27.48 -6.15
N GLY A 209 -38.84 26.44 -6.98
CA GLY A 209 -40.11 25.99 -7.53
C GLY A 209 -41.07 25.47 -6.46
N VAL A 210 -40.55 24.72 -5.47
CA VAL A 210 -41.34 24.23 -4.34
C VAL A 210 -41.79 25.39 -3.44
N ILE A 211 -40.90 26.32 -3.11
CA ILE A 211 -41.23 27.53 -2.33
C ILE A 211 -42.31 28.36 -3.03
N ALA A 212 -42.22 28.54 -4.36
CA ALA A 212 -43.21 29.26 -5.14
C ALA A 212 -44.58 28.58 -5.08
N ARG A 213 -44.64 27.25 -5.16
CA ARG A 213 -45.90 26.50 -5.03
C ARG A 213 -46.50 26.59 -3.63
N ILE A 214 -45.68 26.60 -2.56
CA ILE A 214 -46.18 26.82 -1.20
C ILE A 214 -46.80 28.22 -1.07
N LYS A 215 -46.15 29.27 -1.61
CA LYS A 215 -46.71 30.64 -1.63
C LYS A 215 -48.01 30.73 -2.44
N PHE A 216 -48.10 29.98 -3.53
CA PHE A 216 -49.32 29.90 -4.32
C PHE A 216 -50.47 29.30 -3.51
N LEU A 217 -50.22 28.25 -2.72
CA LEU A 217 -51.21 27.70 -1.78
C LEU A 217 -51.63 28.71 -0.71
N GLU A 218 -50.69 29.46 -0.12
CA GLU A 218 -51.00 30.55 0.82
C GLU A 218 -51.96 31.58 0.17
N THR A 219 -51.75 31.90 -1.10
CA THR A 219 -52.58 32.86 -1.85
C THR A 219 -53.97 32.28 -2.16
N LEU A 220 -54.04 31.02 -2.60
CA LEU A 220 -55.31 30.33 -2.85
C LEU A 220 -56.16 30.21 -1.58
N LEU A 221 -55.53 29.92 -0.45
CA LEU A 221 -56.21 29.79 0.83
C LEU A 221 -56.91 31.09 1.25
N VAL A 222 -56.26 32.25 1.05
CA VAL A 222 -56.84 33.57 1.35
C VAL A 222 -58.03 33.90 0.43
N SER A 223 -58.14 33.26 -0.74
CA SER A 223 -59.28 33.45 -1.65
C SER A 223 -60.58 32.79 -1.18
N ILE A 224 -60.52 31.93 -0.15
CA ILE A 224 -61.71 31.37 0.49
C ILE A 224 -62.40 32.48 1.31
N TYR A 225 -63.37 33.14 0.69
CA TYR A 225 -64.22 34.13 1.35
C TYR A 225 -65.49 33.47 1.90
N ALA A 226 -65.72 33.59 3.21
CA ALA A 226 -66.96 33.17 3.85
C ALA A 226 -67.39 34.20 4.89
N ASN A 227 -68.69 34.54 4.93
CA ASN A 227 -69.30 35.30 6.03
C ASN A 227 -69.51 34.42 7.29
N ASP A 228 -68.69 33.40 7.47
CA ASP A 228 -68.74 32.46 8.59
C ASP A 228 -67.42 32.54 9.38
N GLN A 229 -67.53 32.82 10.68
CA GLN A 229 -66.38 32.99 11.56
C GLN A 229 -65.57 31.71 11.73
N LYS A 230 -66.23 30.53 11.80
CA LYS A 230 -65.54 29.24 11.98
C LYS A 230 -64.69 28.91 10.76
N ILE A 231 -65.21 29.17 9.56
CA ILE A 231 -64.44 29.03 8.31
C ILE A 231 -63.24 29.98 8.30
N THR A 232 -63.45 31.24 8.68
CA THR A 232 -62.39 32.26 8.72
C THR A 232 -61.27 31.89 9.71
N ASP A 233 -61.62 31.37 10.89
CA ASP A 233 -60.67 30.91 11.90
C ASP A 233 -59.84 29.72 11.38
N ARG A 234 -60.47 28.76 10.70
CA ARG A 234 -59.79 27.59 10.10
C ARG A 234 -58.86 27.97 8.96
N VAL A 235 -59.29 28.86 8.07
CA VAL A 235 -58.46 29.42 7.00
C VAL A 235 -57.23 30.10 7.59
N THR A 236 -57.40 30.88 8.67
CA THR A 236 -56.29 31.54 9.37
C THR A 236 -55.32 30.54 10.00
N GLU A 237 -55.84 29.50 10.66
CA GLU A 237 -55.04 28.44 11.26
C GLU A 237 -54.18 27.70 10.21
N ILE A 238 -54.78 27.30 9.08
CA ILE A 238 -54.06 26.66 7.98
C ILE A 238 -53.01 27.61 7.38
N GLY A 239 -53.34 28.89 7.23
CA GLY A 239 -52.42 29.90 6.70
C GLY A 239 -51.17 30.06 7.55
N ASN A 240 -51.33 30.04 8.89
CA ASN A 240 -50.21 30.05 9.82
C ASN A 240 -49.35 28.79 9.71
N LEU A 241 -49.96 27.62 9.57
CA LEU A 241 -49.24 26.35 9.38
C LEU A 241 -48.50 26.32 8.03
N LEU A 242 -49.10 26.79 6.93
CA LEU A 242 -48.44 26.90 5.63
C LEU A 242 -47.24 27.85 5.68
N LYS A 243 -47.37 28.97 6.39
CA LYS A 243 -46.26 29.92 6.60
C LYS A 243 -45.12 29.29 7.41
N GLN A 244 -45.44 28.53 8.46
CA GLN A 244 -44.46 27.75 9.21
C GLN A 244 -43.76 26.74 8.29
N TYR A 245 -44.55 25.93 7.57
CA TYR A 245 -44.06 24.91 6.64
C TYR A 245 -43.12 25.50 5.56
N ARG A 246 -43.48 26.65 4.98
CA ARG A 246 -42.64 27.40 4.04
C ARG A 246 -41.32 27.85 4.67
N THR A 247 -41.37 28.34 5.91
CA THR A 247 -40.20 28.86 6.63
C THR A 247 -39.23 27.72 6.96
N SER A 248 -39.74 26.61 7.46
CA SER A 248 -38.97 25.39 7.72
C SER A 248 -38.34 24.84 6.44
N PHE A 249 -39.08 24.80 5.34
CA PHE A 249 -38.56 24.34 4.04
C PHE A 249 -37.49 25.28 3.47
N ALA A 250 -37.67 26.60 3.62
CA ALA A 250 -36.66 27.58 3.22
C ALA A 250 -35.37 27.44 4.05
N LYS A 251 -35.49 27.18 5.35
CA LYS A 251 -34.34 26.90 6.23
C LYS A 251 -33.60 25.63 5.82
N LEU A 252 -34.33 24.53 5.57
CA LEU A 252 -33.77 23.29 5.03
C LEU A 252 -32.99 23.55 3.73
N THR A 253 -33.59 24.32 2.82
CA THR A 253 -32.97 24.67 1.53
C THR A 253 -31.67 25.44 1.72
N GLU A 254 -31.62 26.39 2.65
CA GLU A 254 -30.41 27.16 2.94
C GLU A 254 -29.31 26.28 3.52
N ASN A 255 -29.65 25.41 4.47
CA ASN A 255 -28.71 24.43 5.02
C ASN A 255 -28.15 23.51 3.92
N VAL A 256 -28.99 23.04 2.99
CA VAL A 256 -28.55 22.21 1.85
C VAL A 256 -27.57 22.98 0.95
N LYS A 257 -27.80 24.28 0.67
CA LYS A 257 -26.86 25.10 -0.09
C LYS A 257 -25.50 25.22 0.61
N VAL A 258 -25.51 25.41 1.93
CA VAL A 258 -24.29 25.45 2.72
C VAL A 258 -23.57 24.10 2.69
N ILE A 259 -24.28 22.97 2.88
CA ILE A 259 -23.69 21.62 2.79
C ILE A 259 -23.04 21.38 1.42
N VAL A 260 -23.70 21.74 0.31
CA VAL A 260 -23.13 21.58 -1.04
C VAL A 260 -21.86 22.42 -1.20
N LYS A 261 -21.85 23.66 -0.71
CA LYS A 261 -20.68 24.54 -0.72
C LYS A 261 -19.54 23.94 0.12
N SER A 262 -19.83 23.52 1.35
CA SER A 262 -18.90 22.89 2.28
C SER A 262 -18.30 21.61 1.71
N ASN A 263 -19.09 20.79 1.02
CA ASN A 263 -18.58 19.59 0.33
C ASN A 263 -17.59 19.95 -0.81
N GLY A 264 -17.86 21.05 -1.53
CA GLY A 264 -16.92 21.60 -2.50
C GLY A 264 -15.62 22.09 -1.86
N GLU A 265 -15.68 22.68 -0.66
CA GLU A 265 -14.50 23.05 0.12
C GLU A 265 -13.73 21.83 0.62
N MET A 266 -14.41 20.79 1.13
CA MET A 266 -13.79 19.52 1.53
C MET A 266 -13.04 18.85 0.37
N THR A 267 -13.62 18.88 -0.83
CA THR A 267 -12.95 18.34 -2.02
C THR A 267 -11.67 19.10 -2.34
N LYS A 268 -11.67 20.43 -2.18
CA LYS A 268 -10.48 21.27 -2.39
C LYS A 268 -9.41 21.02 -1.33
N THR A 269 -9.78 20.95 -0.05
CA THR A 269 -8.82 20.69 1.03
C THR A 269 -8.23 19.28 0.91
N ALA A 270 -9.03 18.27 0.59
CA ALA A 270 -8.52 16.92 0.30
C ALA A 270 -7.52 16.91 -0.86
N ALA A 271 -7.82 17.61 -1.96
CA ALA A 271 -6.90 17.75 -3.08
C ALA A 271 -5.58 18.45 -2.69
N SER A 272 -5.65 19.47 -1.82
CA SER A 272 -4.45 20.13 -1.27
C SER A 272 -3.61 19.18 -0.41
N ILE A 273 -4.24 18.36 0.44
CA ILE A 273 -3.55 17.36 1.27
C ILE A 273 -2.84 16.33 0.38
N LEU A 274 -3.54 15.78 -0.63
CA LEU A 274 -2.95 14.84 -1.59
C LEU A 274 -1.77 15.46 -2.35
N LYS A 275 -1.89 16.73 -2.75
CA LYS A 275 -0.80 17.45 -3.43
C LYS A 275 0.42 17.61 -2.51
N LEU A 276 0.23 18.06 -1.27
CA LEU A 276 1.31 18.24 -0.29
C LEU A 276 2.00 16.91 0.05
N SER A 277 1.22 15.84 0.22
CA SER A 277 1.74 14.49 0.42
C SER A 277 2.54 13.99 -0.79
N ALA A 278 2.05 14.23 -2.01
CA ALA A 278 2.76 13.87 -3.23
C ALA A 278 4.09 14.64 -3.38
N GLU A 279 4.11 15.93 -3.06
CA GLU A 279 5.33 16.75 -3.04
C GLU A 279 6.34 16.25 -2.01
N LEU A 280 5.88 15.92 -0.79
CA LEU A 280 6.71 15.34 0.26
C LEU A 280 7.33 14.01 -0.18
N ARG A 281 6.51 13.11 -0.75
CA ARG A 281 6.98 11.82 -1.26
C ARG A 281 7.97 11.99 -2.41
N SER A 282 7.73 12.94 -3.31
CA SER A 282 8.66 13.25 -4.40
C SER A 282 10.01 13.74 -3.88
N ASP A 283 10.02 14.62 -2.87
CA ASP A 283 11.28 15.08 -2.26
C ASP A 283 12.02 13.93 -1.55
N LEU A 284 11.28 13.06 -0.84
CA LEU A 284 11.86 11.90 -0.17
C LEU A 284 12.46 10.89 -1.16
N THR A 285 11.79 10.63 -2.29
CA THR A 285 12.35 9.78 -3.35
C THR A 285 13.58 10.42 -4.01
N ALA A 286 13.56 11.74 -4.26
CA ALA A 286 14.75 12.43 -4.76
C ALA A 286 15.92 12.35 -3.76
N ASP A 287 15.63 12.41 -2.46
CA ASP A 287 16.62 12.26 -1.41
C ASP A 287 17.20 10.84 -1.34
N GLN A 288 16.36 9.81 -1.50
CA GLN A 288 16.79 8.41 -1.60
C GLN A 288 17.78 8.23 -2.75
N GLN A 289 17.46 8.78 -3.93
CA GLN A 289 18.35 8.74 -5.10
C GLN A 289 19.67 9.48 -4.87
N ARG A 290 19.65 10.64 -4.19
CA ARG A 290 20.87 11.37 -3.84
C ARG A 290 21.75 10.59 -2.86
N ILE A 291 21.14 9.97 -1.85
CA ILE A 291 21.86 9.15 -0.86
C ILE A 291 22.47 7.93 -1.54
N GLU A 292 21.74 7.26 -2.43
CA GLU A 292 22.22 6.11 -3.19
C GLU A 292 23.39 6.49 -4.13
N ALA A 293 23.26 7.60 -4.87
CA ALA A 293 24.32 8.10 -5.74
C ALA A 293 25.59 8.47 -4.95
N SER A 294 25.43 9.14 -3.80
CA SER A 294 26.54 9.50 -2.90
C SER A 294 27.21 8.27 -2.28
N ALA A 295 26.41 7.28 -1.86
CA ALA A 295 26.91 6.01 -1.34
C ALA A 295 27.71 5.25 -2.40
N ASN A 296 27.19 5.14 -3.63
CA ASN A 296 27.89 4.50 -4.75
C ASN A 296 29.19 5.23 -5.10
N SER A 297 29.19 6.56 -5.12
CA SER A 297 30.42 7.34 -5.33
C SER A 297 31.45 7.07 -4.23
N THR A 298 31.01 7.03 -2.98
CA THR A 298 31.87 6.74 -1.82
C THR A 298 32.44 5.32 -1.89
N ILE A 299 31.63 4.34 -2.32
CA ILE A 299 32.06 2.95 -2.53
C ILE A 299 33.17 2.91 -3.59
N VAL A 300 32.93 3.51 -4.77
CA VAL A 300 33.90 3.51 -5.88
C VAL A 300 35.21 4.23 -5.49
N GLU A 301 35.13 5.38 -4.83
CA GLU A 301 36.32 6.09 -4.34
C GLU A 301 37.12 5.24 -3.34
N THR A 302 36.42 4.58 -2.42
CA THR A 302 37.06 3.70 -1.41
C THR A 302 37.69 2.48 -2.08
N GLU A 303 37.02 1.85 -3.04
CA GLU A 303 37.55 0.72 -3.83
C GLU A 303 38.80 1.12 -4.63
N GLN A 304 38.75 2.22 -5.38
CA GLN A 304 39.90 2.70 -6.17
C GLN A 304 41.10 3.02 -5.29
N LEU A 305 40.88 3.66 -4.14
CA LEU A 305 41.94 4.03 -3.23
C LEU A 305 42.54 2.81 -2.52
N MET A 306 41.72 1.82 -2.15
CA MET A 306 42.21 0.52 -1.68
C MET A 306 43.04 -0.20 -2.74
N LEU A 307 42.62 -0.18 -4.00
CA LEU A 307 43.34 -0.80 -5.11
C LEU A 307 44.68 -0.11 -5.38
N MET A 308 44.72 1.23 -5.35
CA MET A 308 45.97 2.01 -5.43
C MET A 308 46.91 1.73 -4.25
N MET A 309 46.39 1.62 -3.03
CA MET A 309 47.18 1.26 -1.84
C MET A 309 47.72 -0.17 -1.92
N ALA A 310 46.94 -1.12 -2.43
CA ALA A 310 47.36 -2.50 -2.65
C ALA A 310 48.48 -2.60 -3.72
N LEU A 311 48.30 -1.93 -4.86
CA LEU A 311 49.32 -1.84 -5.92
C LEU A 311 50.57 -1.10 -5.45
N GLY A 312 50.41 0.00 -4.71
CA GLY A 312 51.50 0.74 -4.11
C GLY A 312 52.27 -0.09 -3.08
N GLY A 313 51.57 -0.83 -2.23
CA GLY A 313 52.15 -1.79 -1.29
C GLY A 313 52.94 -2.89 -1.99
N LEU A 314 52.41 -3.45 -3.08
CA LEU A 314 53.12 -4.40 -3.94
C LEU A 314 54.39 -3.80 -4.56
N ALA A 315 54.31 -2.58 -5.07
CA ALA A 315 55.46 -1.88 -5.66
C ALA A 315 56.55 -1.59 -4.61
N VAL A 316 56.17 -1.10 -3.42
CA VAL A 316 57.09 -0.88 -2.30
C VAL A 316 57.69 -2.21 -1.83
N GLY A 317 56.89 -3.27 -1.74
CA GLY A 317 57.34 -4.62 -1.42
C GLY A 317 58.36 -5.13 -2.42
N ALA A 318 58.12 -4.95 -3.72
CA ALA A 318 59.05 -5.33 -4.79
C ALA A 318 60.36 -4.52 -4.75
N VAL A 319 60.29 -3.21 -4.48
CA VAL A 319 61.48 -2.36 -4.32
C VAL A 319 62.29 -2.77 -3.09
N LEU A 320 61.65 -3.04 -1.95
CA LEU A 320 62.31 -3.53 -0.74
C LEU A 320 62.94 -4.90 -0.97
N ALA A 321 62.23 -5.83 -1.61
CA ALA A 321 62.76 -7.15 -1.97
C ALA A 321 63.98 -7.03 -2.90
N TRP A 322 63.92 -6.15 -3.89
CA TRP A 322 65.04 -5.87 -4.78
C TRP A 322 66.23 -5.22 -4.06
N MET A 323 65.98 -4.26 -3.15
CA MET A 323 67.03 -3.63 -2.34
C MET A 323 67.69 -4.61 -1.36
N LEU A 324 66.93 -5.47 -0.70
CA LEU A 324 67.47 -6.49 0.20
C LEU A 324 68.22 -7.58 -0.59
N GLY A 325 67.70 -7.98 -1.75
CA GLY A 325 68.34 -8.94 -2.66
C GLY A 325 69.69 -8.45 -3.19
N ASN A 326 69.76 -7.23 -3.72
CA ASN A 326 71.00 -6.65 -4.23
C ASN A 326 71.93 -6.12 -3.13
N GLY A 327 71.39 -5.65 -2.02
CA GLY A 327 72.16 -5.00 -0.95
C GLY A 327 72.79 -5.97 0.05
N ILE A 328 72.21 -7.16 0.21
CA ILE A 328 72.64 -8.15 1.22
C ILE A 328 72.92 -9.49 0.54
N SER A 329 71.92 -10.05 -0.15
CA SER A 329 72.01 -11.44 -0.65
C SER A 329 73.12 -11.60 -1.69
N ARG A 330 73.23 -10.69 -2.67
CA ARG A 330 74.30 -10.75 -3.70
C ARG A 330 75.71 -10.55 -3.14
N PRO A 331 76.01 -9.52 -2.31
CA PRO A 331 77.33 -9.36 -1.70
C PRO A 331 77.73 -10.54 -0.80
N MET A 332 76.78 -11.13 -0.05
CA MET A 332 77.05 -12.34 0.73
C MET A 332 77.46 -13.51 -0.15
N ILE A 333 76.73 -13.76 -1.25
CA ILE A 333 77.08 -14.83 -2.20
C ILE A 333 78.46 -14.58 -2.84
N ALA A 334 78.77 -13.33 -3.20
CA ALA A 334 80.07 -12.95 -3.76
C ALA A 334 81.21 -13.12 -2.74
N MET A 335 80.97 -12.76 -1.48
CA MET A 335 81.93 -12.96 -0.38
C MET A 335 82.18 -14.45 -0.12
N CYS A 336 81.13 -15.28 -0.10
CA CYS A 336 81.26 -16.73 0.00
C CYS A 336 82.07 -17.32 -1.16
N LYS A 337 81.92 -16.80 -2.38
CA LYS A 337 82.71 -17.23 -3.53
C LYS A 337 84.18 -16.83 -3.40
N ALA A 338 84.47 -15.58 -3.02
CA ALA A 338 85.84 -15.10 -2.81
C ALA A 338 86.55 -15.83 -1.66
N MET A 339 85.82 -16.17 -0.59
CA MET A 339 86.34 -17.01 0.51
C MET A 339 86.73 -18.41 0.04
N ARG A 340 85.94 -19.03 -0.84
CA ARG A 340 86.27 -20.34 -1.41
C ARG A 340 87.50 -20.28 -2.31
N GLU A 341 87.67 -19.21 -3.08
CA GLU A 341 88.87 -19.01 -3.91
C GLU A 341 90.13 -18.76 -3.06
N LEU A 342 90.01 -17.98 -1.99
CA LEU A 342 91.09 -17.76 -1.02
C LEU A 342 91.49 -19.06 -0.31
N ALA A 343 90.51 -19.87 0.09
CA ALA A 343 90.75 -21.19 0.69
C ALA A 343 91.39 -22.20 -0.29
N SER A 344 91.23 -22.00 -1.60
CA SER A 344 91.86 -22.82 -2.64
C SER A 344 93.31 -22.41 -2.96
N GLY A 345 93.88 -21.47 -2.19
CA GLY A 345 95.28 -21.04 -2.33
C GLY A 345 95.51 -19.87 -3.30
N ASN A 346 94.44 -19.24 -3.79
CA ASN A 346 94.53 -18.06 -4.65
C ASN A 346 94.45 -16.78 -3.80
N PHE A 347 95.61 -16.23 -3.42
CA PHE A 347 95.72 -15.03 -2.59
C PHE A 347 95.60 -13.71 -3.38
N ASP A 348 95.56 -13.75 -4.71
CA ASP A 348 95.42 -12.56 -5.55
C ASP A 348 93.95 -12.10 -5.72
N VAL A 349 92.99 -12.81 -5.12
CA VAL A 349 91.58 -12.45 -5.16
C VAL A 349 91.34 -11.15 -4.38
N VAL A 350 90.72 -10.17 -5.04
CA VAL A 350 90.26 -8.93 -4.41
C VAL A 350 88.92 -9.21 -3.73
N LEU A 351 88.85 -8.99 -2.41
CA LEU A 351 87.64 -9.26 -1.63
C LEU A 351 86.50 -8.31 -2.04
N PRO A 352 85.37 -8.84 -2.56
CA PRO A 352 84.24 -8.01 -2.98
C PRO A 352 83.65 -7.25 -1.80
N GLY A 353 83.73 -5.92 -1.81
CA GLY A 353 83.13 -5.06 -0.77
C GLY A 353 84.11 -4.37 0.19
N LEU A 354 85.42 -4.45 -0.08
CA LEU A 354 86.43 -3.67 0.64
C LEU A 354 86.15 -2.16 0.56
N GLY A 355 86.15 -1.47 1.71
CA GLY A 355 85.85 -0.02 1.81
C GLY A 355 84.37 0.33 1.97
N ARG A 356 83.46 -0.66 2.07
CA ARG A 356 82.07 -0.41 2.50
C ARG A 356 82.01 -0.08 4.00
N LYS A 357 80.99 0.69 4.40
CA LYS A 357 80.76 1.12 5.80
C LYS A 357 79.68 0.31 6.53
N ASP A 358 79.22 -0.79 5.92
CA ASP A 358 78.23 -1.70 6.49
C ASP A 358 78.89 -3.01 6.97
N GLU A 359 78.11 -3.93 7.56
CA GLU A 359 78.63 -5.17 8.15
C GLU A 359 79.35 -6.07 7.13
N ILE A 360 79.02 -5.96 5.85
CA ILE A 360 79.73 -6.67 4.76
C ILE A 360 81.12 -6.06 4.54
N GLY A 361 81.27 -4.74 4.69
CA GLY A 361 82.56 -4.04 4.63
C GLY A 361 83.45 -4.33 5.84
N GLU A 362 82.86 -4.42 7.04
CA GLU A 362 83.57 -4.86 8.25
C GLU A 362 84.08 -6.30 8.07
N MET A 363 83.27 -7.22 7.52
CA MET A 363 83.72 -8.57 7.18
C MET A 363 84.81 -8.58 6.08
N ALA A 364 84.64 -7.79 5.01
CA ALA A 364 85.64 -7.70 3.94
C ALA A 364 86.99 -7.19 4.47
N GLY A 365 86.96 -6.18 5.36
CA GLY A 365 88.15 -5.63 6.00
C GLY A 365 88.82 -6.62 6.94
N ALA A 366 88.05 -7.35 7.75
CA ALA A 366 88.57 -8.40 8.62
C ALA A 366 89.24 -9.53 7.82
N VAL A 367 88.69 -9.91 6.67
CA VAL A 367 89.30 -10.94 5.82
C VAL A 367 90.47 -10.41 4.97
N GLU A 368 90.51 -9.13 4.63
CA GLU A 368 91.69 -8.51 4.02
C GLU A 368 92.84 -8.41 5.03
N GLU A 369 92.57 -8.07 6.30
CA GLU A 369 93.55 -8.20 7.39
C GLU A 369 94.02 -9.64 7.55
N PHE A 370 93.12 -10.63 7.44
CA PHE A 370 93.47 -12.04 7.46
C PHE A 370 94.35 -12.46 6.27
N LYS A 371 94.09 -11.92 5.06
CA LYS A 371 94.90 -12.11 3.85
C LYS A 371 96.29 -11.49 3.99
N VAL A 372 96.38 -10.27 4.55
CA VAL A 372 97.65 -9.56 4.81
C VAL A 372 98.46 -10.27 5.90
N GLN A 373 97.80 -10.87 6.90
CA GLN A 373 98.46 -11.68 7.93
C GLN A 373 98.79 -13.12 7.49
N ALA A 374 98.07 -13.68 6.52
CA ALA A 374 98.32 -15.03 5.98
C ALA A 374 99.59 -15.09 5.09
N VAL A 375 99.96 -14.01 4.42
CA VAL A 375 101.18 -13.94 3.59
C VAL A 375 102.46 -13.77 4.43
N ALA A 376 102.37 -13.19 5.63
CA ALA A 376 103.52 -13.03 6.54
C ALA A 376 103.74 -14.21 7.51
N LYS A 377 102.84 -15.19 7.52
CA LYS A 377 102.83 -16.30 8.48
C LYS A 377 102.74 -17.66 7.78
N ALA A 378 103.54 -17.84 6.72
CA ALA A 378 103.61 -19.09 5.95
C ALA A 378 104.96 -19.83 6.04
N GLU A 379 105.97 -19.32 6.76
CA GLU A 379 107.28 -20.01 6.89
C GLU A 379 107.88 -20.06 8.32
N ARG A 380 107.17 -19.61 9.36
CA ARG A 380 107.63 -19.74 10.75
C ARG A 380 106.50 -20.20 11.65
N ASP A 381 106.39 -21.52 11.79
CA ASP A 381 106.55 -22.21 13.07
C ASP A 381 105.93 -23.61 12.96
N ALA A 382 106.69 -24.49 12.30
CA ALA A 382 106.61 -25.92 12.58
C ALA A 382 107.36 -26.18 13.89
N ALA A 383 106.62 -26.74 14.85
CA ALA A 383 107.07 -27.26 16.14
C ALA A 383 107.33 -26.24 17.27
N ALA A 384 106.26 -25.88 17.99
CA ALA A 384 106.24 -26.04 19.45
C ALA A 384 104.85 -25.81 20.06
N SER A 385 104.54 -26.68 21.03
CA SER A 385 103.60 -26.48 22.14
C SER A 385 102.13 -26.82 21.92
N GLU A 386 101.95 -28.14 21.88
CA GLU A 386 100.94 -29.01 22.51
C GLU A 386 100.41 -28.57 23.91
N VAL A 387 100.09 -27.28 24.12
CA VAL A 387 99.51 -26.77 25.38
C VAL A 387 98.25 -25.92 25.16
N GLN A 388 97.94 -25.46 23.94
CA GLN A 388 96.71 -24.68 23.67
C GLN A 388 95.43 -25.52 23.46
N ASN A 389 95.49 -26.84 23.67
CA ASN A 389 94.32 -27.72 23.51
C ASN A 389 93.48 -27.92 24.79
N ARG A 390 93.78 -27.22 25.89
CA ARG A 390 92.95 -27.26 27.11
C ARG A 390 92.08 -26.02 27.35
N GLU A 391 92.36 -24.88 26.71
CA GLU A 391 91.52 -23.66 26.86
C GLU A 391 90.50 -23.46 25.71
N GLN A 392 90.80 -23.91 24.49
CA GLN A 392 89.87 -23.78 23.36
C GLN A 392 88.63 -24.68 23.45
N ALA A 393 88.71 -25.80 24.17
CA ALA A 393 87.56 -26.68 24.38
C ALA A 393 86.45 -25.99 25.20
N ALA A 394 86.79 -25.15 26.19
CA ALA A 394 85.81 -24.44 27.01
C ALA A 394 85.15 -23.27 26.26
N SER A 395 85.92 -22.49 25.50
CA SER A 395 85.38 -21.37 24.70
C SER A 395 84.54 -21.86 23.52
N ARG A 396 84.97 -22.93 22.82
CA ARG A 396 84.19 -23.55 21.74
C ARG A 396 82.89 -24.16 22.25
N ARG A 397 82.91 -24.78 23.43
CA ARG A 397 81.72 -25.32 24.09
C ARG A 397 80.75 -24.22 24.52
N ALA A 398 81.24 -23.12 25.07
CA ALA A 398 80.41 -21.97 25.44
C ALA A 398 79.74 -21.30 24.23
N GLU A 399 80.46 -21.15 23.11
CA GLU A 399 79.88 -20.63 21.85
C GLU A 399 78.87 -21.60 21.23
N LEU A 400 79.14 -22.91 21.26
CA LEU A 400 78.21 -23.94 20.79
C LEU A 400 76.93 -23.98 21.64
N ILE A 401 77.04 -23.88 22.96
CA ILE A 401 75.89 -23.81 23.87
C ILE A 401 75.07 -22.54 23.60
N ARG A 402 75.72 -21.37 23.47
CA ARG A 402 74.99 -20.13 23.18
C ARG A 402 74.29 -20.17 21.82
N PHE A 403 74.95 -20.72 20.79
CA PHE A 403 74.34 -20.93 19.48
C PHE A 403 73.15 -21.90 19.55
N ALA A 404 73.28 -22.98 20.33
CA ALA A 404 72.19 -23.93 20.57
C ALA A 404 71.01 -23.25 21.29
N ASP A 405 71.27 -22.44 22.31
CA ASP A 405 70.23 -21.70 23.04
C ASP A 405 69.50 -20.67 22.15
N ASP A 406 70.25 -19.89 21.36
CA ASP A 406 69.68 -18.92 20.40
C ASP A 406 68.88 -19.63 19.29
N PHE A 407 69.37 -20.78 18.81
CA PHE A 407 68.70 -21.60 17.80
C PHE A 407 67.43 -22.28 18.36
N GLU A 408 67.48 -22.83 19.57
CA GLU A 408 66.34 -23.40 20.29
C GLU A 408 65.27 -22.34 20.53
N GLY A 409 65.66 -21.14 20.97
CA GLY A 409 64.74 -20.03 21.19
C GLY A 409 64.05 -19.57 19.90
N ALA A 410 64.81 -19.37 18.81
CA ALA A 410 64.25 -18.90 17.55
C ALA A 410 63.39 -19.96 16.84
N VAL A 411 63.90 -21.19 16.69
CA VAL A 411 63.17 -22.27 16.00
C VAL A 411 62.04 -22.81 16.87
N GLY A 412 62.26 -22.94 18.18
CA GLY A 412 61.22 -23.36 19.13
C GLY A 412 60.04 -22.40 19.16
N ALA A 413 60.27 -21.08 19.08
CA ALA A 413 59.20 -20.09 18.98
C ALA A 413 58.40 -20.22 17.66
N ILE A 414 59.08 -20.44 16.53
CA ILE A 414 58.43 -20.66 15.23
C ILE A 414 57.55 -21.91 15.28
N VAL A 415 58.10 -23.04 15.74
CA VAL A 415 57.37 -24.32 15.83
C VAL A 415 56.18 -24.20 16.79
N SER A 416 56.33 -23.49 17.90
CA SER A 416 55.22 -23.21 18.83
C SER A 416 54.11 -22.38 18.18
N ASN A 417 54.46 -21.35 17.40
CA ASN A 417 53.48 -20.52 16.70
C ASN A 417 52.78 -21.27 15.56
N VAL A 418 53.49 -22.13 14.83
CA VAL A 418 52.90 -22.99 13.80
C VAL A 418 51.93 -24.00 14.41
N SER A 419 52.30 -24.63 15.53
CA SER A 419 51.41 -25.54 16.27
C SER A 419 50.15 -24.82 16.77
N ALA A 420 50.29 -23.63 17.36
CA ALA A 420 49.16 -22.82 17.79
C ALA A 420 48.23 -22.42 16.62
N SER A 421 48.81 -22.04 15.48
CA SER A 421 48.05 -21.71 14.26
C SER A 421 47.33 -22.92 13.69
N ALA A 422 47.95 -24.10 13.74
CA ALA A 422 47.34 -25.36 13.32
C ALA A 422 46.13 -25.73 14.18
N VAL A 423 46.20 -25.57 15.51
CA VAL A 423 45.06 -25.78 16.42
C VAL A 423 43.92 -24.79 16.15
N GLN A 424 44.26 -23.53 15.85
CA GLN A 424 43.25 -22.53 15.47
C GLN A 424 42.57 -22.89 14.13
N LEU A 425 43.34 -23.35 13.14
CA LEU A 425 42.79 -23.83 11.86
C LEU A 425 41.91 -25.06 12.05
N GLU A 426 42.29 -26.00 12.94
CA GLU A 426 41.49 -27.17 13.27
C GLU A 426 40.11 -26.76 13.83
N SER A 427 40.10 -25.83 14.78
CA SER A 427 38.87 -25.29 15.39
C SER A 427 37.99 -24.56 14.38
N ALA A 428 38.61 -23.71 13.53
CA ALA A 428 37.90 -22.98 12.48
C ALA A 428 37.28 -23.92 11.45
N ALA A 429 38.04 -24.93 10.98
CA ALA A 429 37.57 -25.93 10.05
C ALA A 429 36.42 -26.77 10.62
N SER A 430 36.53 -27.22 11.88
CA SER A 430 35.45 -27.95 12.56
C SER A 430 34.16 -27.12 12.67
N THR A 431 34.30 -25.81 12.93
CA THR A 431 33.17 -24.89 12.97
C THR A 431 32.53 -24.74 11.59
N LEU A 432 33.34 -24.56 10.54
CA LEU A 432 32.85 -24.44 9.17
C LEU A 432 32.13 -25.71 8.69
N THR A 433 32.66 -26.90 8.99
CA THR A 433 31.98 -28.17 8.69
C THR A 433 30.60 -28.23 9.32
N ARG A 434 30.47 -27.88 10.61
CA ARG A 434 29.17 -27.88 11.30
C ARG A 434 28.20 -26.85 10.73
N THR A 435 28.69 -25.66 10.37
CA THR A 435 27.89 -24.64 9.71
C THR A 435 27.40 -25.12 8.36
N ALA A 436 28.26 -25.77 7.56
CA ALA A 436 27.91 -26.36 6.27
C ALA A 436 26.82 -27.45 6.40
N GLU A 437 26.97 -28.39 7.32
CA GLU A 437 25.96 -29.43 7.62
C GLU A 437 24.61 -28.79 8.02
N THR A 438 24.66 -27.78 8.88
CA THR A 438 23.46 -27.04 9.31
C THR A 438 22.78 -26.35 8.13
N THR A 439 23.55 -25.67 7.29
CA THR A 439 23.05 -25.00 6.09
C THR A 439 22.45 -25.99 5.10
N GLN A 440 23.05 -27.17 4.89
CA GLN A 440 22.46 -28.22 4.03
C GLN A 440 21.11 -28.70 4.56
N SER A 441 21.02 -28.98 5.87
CA SER A 441 19.77 -29.44 6.51
C SER A 441 18.66 -28.39 6.35
N LEU A 442 18.95 -27.13 6.65
CA LEU A 442 18.01 -26.03 6.47
C LEU A 442 17.61 -25.83 5.01
N SER A 443 18.59 -25.94 4.10
CA SER A 443 18.35 -25.81 2.65
C SER A 443 17.42 -26.89 2.13
N SER A 444 17.59 -28.14 2.58
CA SER A 444 16.70 -29.26 2.26
C SER A 444 15.27 -29.03 2.77
N GLN A 445 15.14 -28.52 4.01
CA GLN A 445 13.83 -28.18 4.56
C GLN A 445 13.13 -27.06 3.76
N VAL A 446 13.86 -26.01 3.41
CA VAL A 446 13.34 -24.89 2.61
C VAL A 446 12.96 -25.35 1.20
N ALA A 447 13.72 -26.24 0.59
CA ALA A 447 13.37 -26.85 -0.70
C ALA A 447 12.03 -27.57 -0.63
N GLY A 448 11.84 -28.46 0.37
CA GLY A 448 10.59 -29.20 0.55
C GLY A 448 9.39 -28.28 0.82
N VAL A 449 9.56 -27.23 1.64
CA VAL A 449 8.51 -26.23 1.87
C VAL A 449 8.16 -25.46 0.60
N SER A 450 9.16 -25.14 -0.23
CA SER A 450 8.96 -24.43 -1.50
C SER A 450 8.21 -25.28 -2.53
N GLU A 451 8.53 -26.57 -2.63
CA GLU A 451 7.80 -27.53 -3.47
C GLU A 451 6.34 -27.70 -3.01
N GLN A 452 6.12 -27.82 -1.70
CA GLN A 452 4.77 -27.90 -1.13
C GLN A 452 3.99 -26.60 -1.39
N ALA A 453 4.62 -25.44 -1.26
CA ALA A 453 4.00 -24.17 -1.59
C ALA A 453 3.60 -24.09 -3.07
N SER A 454 4.46 -24.53 -4.00
CA SER A 454 4.13 -24.62 -5.43
C SER A 454 2.91 -25.51 -5.69
N SER A 455 2.84 -26.68 -5.06
CA SER A 455 1.69 -27.60 -5.16
C SER A 455 0.38 -26.96 -4.64
N ASN A 456 0.46 -26.23 -3.52
CA ASN A 456 -0.67 -25.47 -3.00
C ASN A 456 -1.10 -24.37 -3.97
N MET A 457 -0.16 -23.64 -4.58
CA MET A 457 -0.48 -22.62 -5.59
C MET A 457 -1.18 -23.23 -6.81
N GLN A 458 -0.77 -24.42 -7.25
CA GLN A 458 -1.45 -25.13 -8.34
C GLN A 458 -2.90 -25.46 -7.98
N SER A 459 -3.16 -25.86 -6.74
CA SER A 459 -4.52 -26.12 -6.25
C SER A 459 -5.37 -24.85 -6.21
N VAL A 460 -4.77 -23.72 -5.79
CA VAL A 460 -5.44 -22.40 -5.83
C VAL A 460 -5.71 -21.96 -7.26
N ALA A 461 -4.81 -22.26 -8.21
CA ALA A 461 -5.03 -21.96 -9.63
C ALA A 461 -6.29 -22.67 -10.16
N THR A 462 -6.41 -23.98 -9.90
CA THR A 462 -7.61 -24.75 -10.28
C THR A 462 -8.88 -24.17 -9.67
N ALA A 463 -8.87 -23.83 -8.37
CA ALA A 463 -10.02 -23.21 -7.72
C ALA A 463 -10.37 -21.84 -8.31
N THR A 464 -9.35 -21.08 -8.77
CA THR A 464 -9.54 -19.78 -9.41
C THR A 464 -10.13 -19.92 -10.82
N GLU A 465 -9.74 -20.96 -11.57
CA GLU A 465 -10.35 -21.30 -12.87
C GLU A 465 -11.83 -21.68 -12.71
N GLU A 466 -12.17 -22.52 -11.72
CA GLU A 466 -13.56 -22.87 -11.40
C GLU A 466 -14.39 -21.64 -10.99
N LEU A 467 -13.81 -20.75 -10.17
CA LEU A 467 -14.44 -19.48 -9.83
C LEU A 467 -14.66 -18.59 -11.06
N SER A 468 -13.70 -18.51 -11.97
CA SER A 468 -13.83 -17.73 -13.20
C SER A 468 -14.99 -18.25 -14.07
N ALA A 469 -15.13 -19.57 -14.20
CA ALA A 469 -16.24 -20.18 -14.91
C ALA A 469 -17.59 -19.88 -14.24
N SER A 470 -17.64 -19.93 -12.91
CA SER A 470 -18.85 -19.61 -12.13
C SER A 470 -19.26 -18.13 -12.28
N VAL A 471 -18.30 -17.20 -12.24
CA VAL A 471 -18.55 -15.76 -12.45
C VAL A 471 -19.09 -15.50 -13.87
N GLU A 472 -18.56 -16.18 -14.88
CA GLU A 472 -19.04 -16.06 -16.26
C GLU A 472 -20.48 -16.59 -16.43
N GLU A 473 -20.80 -17.71 -15.79
CA GLU A 473 -22.15 -18.28 -15.72
C GLU A 473 -23.15 -17.32 -15.06
N ILE A 474 -22.79 -16.79 -13.88
CA ILE A 474 -23.61 -15.81 -13.16
C ILE A 474 -23.84 -14.58 -14.04
N GLY A 475 -22.78 -14.08 -14.69
CA GLY A 475 -22.89 -12.94 -15.61
C GLY A 475 -23.86 -13.19 -16.75
N ARG A 476 -23.90 -14.41 -17.31
CA ARG A 476 -24.87 -14.80 -18.33
C ARG A 476 -26.30 -14.83 -17.78
N GLN A 477 -26.51 -15.44 -16.61
CA GLN A 477 -27.83 -15.53 -15.98
C GLN A 477 -28.40 -14.17 -15.60
N VAL A 478 -27.55 -13.23 -15.17
CA VAL A 478 -27.95 -11.85 -14.85
C VAL A 478 -28.38 -11.09 -16.11
N ARG A 479 -27.64 -11.23 -17.22
CA ARG A 479 -28.03 -10.65 -18.52
C ARG A 479 -29.37 -11.20 -19.00
N ASP A 480 -29.59 -12.51 -18.87
CA ASP A 480 -30.88 -13.12 -19.21
C ASP A 480 -32.01 -12.63 -18.32
N SER A 481 -31.77 -12.49 -17.02
CA SER A 481 -32.76 -11.95 -16.07
C SER A 481 -33.14 -10.50 -16.40
N SER A 482 -32.15 -9.67 -16.78
CA SER A 482 -32.39 -8.29 -17.23
C SER A 482 -33.25 -8.26 -18.50
N ARG A 483 -32.95 -9.10 -19.50
CA ARG A 483 -33.74 -9.23 -20.73
C ARG A 483 -35.18 -9.69 -20.46
N ILE A 484 -35.37 -10.64 -19.54
CA ILE A 484 -36.70 -11.12 -19.14
C ILE A 484 -37.48 -10.00 -18.43
N ALA A 485 -36.83 -9.24 -17.54
CA ALA A 485 -37.45 -8.12 -16.86
C ALA A 485 -37.89 -7.02 -17.85
N GLU A 486 -37.03 -6.66 -18.82
CA GLU A 486 -37.40 -5.70 -19.87
C GLU A 486 -38.60 -6.16 -20.70
N ALA A 487 -38.63 -7.43 -21.12
CA ALA A 487 -39.77 -8.01 -21.82
C ALA A 487 -41.05 -7.94 -20.98
N ALA A 488 -40.96 -8.21 -19.68
CA ALA A 488 -42.09 -8.14 -18.76
C ALA A 488 -42.60 -6.69 -18.56
N VAL A 489 -41.72 -5.68 -18.56
CA VAL A 489 -42.13 -4.26 -18.56
C VAL A 489 -42.94 -3.91 -19.81
N VAL A 490 -42.50 -4.38 -20.98
CA VAL A 490 -43.24 -4.17 -22.24
C VAL A 490 -44.61 -4.83 -22.17
N GLN A 491 -44.69 -6.07 -21.67
CA GLN A 491 -45.95 -6.79 -21.54
C GLN A 491 -46.91 -6.15 -20.52
N ALA A 492 -46.40 -5.60 -19.42
CA ALA A 492 -47.18 -4.83 -18.46
C ALA A 492 -47.78 -3.55 -19.10
N ARG A 493 -46.98 -2.81 -19.89
CA ARG A 493 -47.45 -1.63 -20.63
C ARG A 493 -48.52 -1.96 -21.66
N GLU A 494 -48.38 -3.06 -22.40
CA GLU A 494 -49.43 -3.49 -23.32
C GLU A 494 -50.72 -3.83 -22.58
N THR A 495 -50.62 -4.48 -21.43
CA THR A 495 -51.77 -4.85 -20.60
C THR A 495 -52.47 -3.60 -20.05
N ASP A 496 -51.71 -2.62 -19.55
CA ASP A 496 -52.22 -1.30 -19.12
C ASP A 496 -53.00 -0.63 -20.27
N GLY A 497 -52.46 -0.64 -21.49
CA GLY A 497 -53.14 -0.10 -22.67
C GLY A 497 -54.43 -0.84 -23.03
N ARG A 498 -54.48 -2.17 -22.91
CA ARG A 498 -55.70 -2.97 -23.15
C ARG A 498 -56.78 -2.70 -22.10
N ILE A 499 -56.40 -2.61 -20.82
CA ILE A 499 -57.33 -2.27 -19.75
C ILE A 499 -57.81 -0.82 -19.86
N GLY A 500 -56.96 0.12 -20.27
CA GLY A 500 -57.36 1.49 -20.56
C GLY A 500 -58.47 1.57 -21.63
N LYS A 501 -58.38 0.74 -22.69
CA LYS A 501 -59.46 0.63 -23.70
C LYS A 501 -60.75 0.07 -23.11
N LEU A 502 -60.68 -0.93 -22.22
CA LEU A 502 -61.86 -1.46 -21.50
C LEU A 502 -62.50 -0.40 -20.61
N SER A 503 -61.70 0.38 -19.88
CA SER A 503 -62.17 1.49 -19.05
C SER A 503 -62.93 2.52 -19.88
N HIS A 504 -62.38 2.89 -21.04
CA HIS A 504 -63.04 3.83 -21.96
C HIS A 504 -64.36 3.27 -22.51
N ALA A 505 -64.38 1.99 -22.90
CA ALA A 505 -65.61 1.33 -23.37
C ALA A 505 -66.69 1.29 -22.27
N ALA A 506 -66.32 0.97 -21.02
CA ALA A 506 -67.25 1.00 -19.89
C ALA A 506 -67.80 2.41 -19.62
N GLN A 507 -67.00 3.45 -19.83
CA GLN A 507 -67.44 4.85 -19.72
C GLN A 507 -68.45 5.22 -20.81
N GLN A 508 -68.21 4.83 -22.06
CA GLN A 508 -69.16 5.01 -23.16
C GLN A 508 -70.48 4.29 -22.91
N ILE A 509 -70.44 3.05 -22.40
CA ILE A 509 -71.66 2.31 -22.03
C ILE A 509 -72.41 3.06 -20.92
N GLY A 510 -71.70 3.60 -19.92
CA GLY A 510 -72.32 4.42 -18.87
C GLY A 510 -73.06 5.65 -19.39
N GLU A 511 -72.51 6.33 -20.41
CA GLU A 511 -73.21 7.45 -21.08
C GLU A 511 -74.46 7.01 -21.83
N VAL A 512 -74.40 5.87 -22.54
CA VAL A 512 -75.56 5.29 -23.22
C VAL A 512 -76.65 4.89 -22.22
N VAL A 513 -76.29 4.28 -21.09
CA VAL A 513 -77.23 3.90 -20.03
C VAL A 513 -77.94 5.14 -19.47
N LYS A 514 -77.21 6.23 -19.17
CA LYS A 514 -77.80 7.51 -18.74
C LYS A 514 -78.82 8.06 -19.75
N LEU A 515 -78.51 7.99 -21.04
CA LEU A 515 -79.43 8.42 -22.09
C LEU A 515 -80.71 7.57 -22.10
N ILE A 516 -80.58 6.25 -21.95
CA ILE A 516 -81.74 5.33 -21.90
C ILE A 516 -82.60 5.63 -20.66
N THR A 517 -81.99 5.87 -19.49
CA THR A 517 -82.72 6.27 -18.28
C THR A 517 -83.52 7.55 -18.51
N ALA A 518 -82.89 8.57 -19.12
CA ALA A 518 -83.58 9.83 -19.43
C ALA A 518 -84.75 9.63 -20.41
N ILE A 519 -84.60 8.77 -21.43
CA ILE A 519 -85.69 8.41 -22.35
C ILE A 519 -86.81 7.69 -21.61
N ALA A 520 -86.49 6.77 -20.70
CA ALA A 520 -87.48 6.04 -19.91
C ALA A 520 -88.26 6.99 -18.98
N GLU A 521 -87.59 7.93 -18.30
CA GLU A 521 -88.24 8.96 -17.49
C GLU A 521 -89.15 9.88 -18.32
N GLN A 522 -88.68 10.32 -19.49
CA GLN A 522 -89.47 11.15 -20.41
C GLN A 522 -90.69 10.39 -20.94
N THR A 523 -90.54 9.11 -21.26
CA THR A 523 -91.62 8.22 -21.71
C THR A 523 -92.65 8.01 -20.60
N ASN A 524 -92.20 7.82 -19.36
CA ASN A 524 -93.07 7.73 -18.18
C ASN A 524 -93.88 9.02 -17.96
N LEU A 525 -93.26 10.20 -18.15
CA LEU A 525 -93.93 11.49 -18.10
C LEU A 525 -94.97 11.68 -19.22
N LEU A 526 -94.63 11.29 -20.46
CA LEU A 526 -95.55 11.31 -21.60
C LEU A 526 -96.75 10.38 -21.36
N ALA A 527 -96.49 9.17 -20.88
CA ALA A 527 -97.53 8.19 -20.55
C ALA A 527 -98.42 8.66 -19.40
N LEU A 528 -97.85 9.35 -18.40
CA LEU A 528 -98.62 9.98 -17.33
C LEU A 528 -99.56 11.07 -17.86
N ASN A 529 -99.07 11.97 -18.72
CA ASN A 529 -99.88 13.00 -19.35
C ASN A 529 -101.00 12.39 -20.22
N ALA A 530 -100.71 11.33 -20.97
CA ALA A 530 -101.71 10.60 -21.74
C ALA A 530 -102.77 9.93 -20.84
N THR A 531 -102.36 9.42 -19.68
CA THR A 531 -103.29 8.83 -18.68
C THR A 531 -104.23 9.91 -18.11
N ILE A 532 -103.70 11.11 -17.84
CA ILE A 532 -104.50 12.27 -17.36
C ILE A 532 -105.53 12.68 -18.42
N GLU A 533 -105.13 12.81 -19.69
CA GLU A 533 -106.05 13.26 -20.74
C GLU A 533 -107.08 12.18 -21.09
N ALA A 534 -106.69 10.90 -21.02
CA ALA A 534 -107.62 9.78 -21.15
C ALA A 534 -108.66 9.76 -20.02
N ALA A 535 -108.27 10.07 -18.78
CA ALA A 535 -109.21 10.23 -17.66
C ALA A 535 -110.15 11.43 -17.87
N ARG A 536 -109.66 12.51 -18.48
CA ARG A 536 -110.43 13.71 -18.81
C ARG A 536 -111.51 13.48 -19.87
N ALA A 537 -111.28 12.54 -20.78
CA ALA A 537 -112.23 12.14 -21.82
C ALA A 537 -113.34 11.17 -21.32
N GLY A 538 -113.31 10.73 -20.06
CA GLY A 538 -114.33 9.85 -19.48
C GLY A 538 -114.41 8.48 -20.14
N GLU A 539 -115.63 7.95 -20.37
CA GLU A 539 -115.85 6.62 -20.97
C GLU A 539 -115.25 6.47 -22.38
N ALA A 540 -115.14 7.57 -23.15
CA ALA A 540 -114.54 7.55 -24.50
C ALA A 540 -113.00 7.34 -24.49
N GLY A 541 -112.33 7.66 -23.37
CA GLY A 541 -110.87 7.54 -23.22
C GLY A 541 -110.39 6.19 -22.65
N ARG A 542 -111.30 5.28 -22.31
CA ARG A 542 -111.01 4.08 -21.50
C ARG A 542 -109.97 3.14 -22.13
N GLY A 543 -110.03 2.91 -23.44
CA GLY A 543 -109.02 2.12 -24.15
C GLY A 543 -107.65 2.80 -24.21
N PHE A 544 -107.63 4.13 -24.34
CA PHE A 544 -106.41 4.94 -24.33
C PHE A 544 -105.73 4.93 -22.94
N ALA A 545 -106.53 4.97 -21.87
CA ALA A 545 -106.04 4.91 -20.49
C ALA A 545 -105.30 3.59 -20.19
N VAL A 546 -105.80 2.46 -20.71
CA VAL A 546 -105.14 1.15 -20.53
C VAL A 546 -103.78 1.13 -21.22
N VAL A 547 -103.70 1.59 -22.47
CA VAL A 547 -102.43 1.66 -23.22
C VAL A 547 -101.45 2.61 -22.53
N ALA A 548 -101.91 3.78 -22.08
CA ALA A 548 -101.07 4.75 -21.37
C ALA A 548 -100.53 4.17 -20.05
N SER A 549 -101.34 3.42 -19.30
CA SER A 549 -100.89 2.72 -18.08
C SER A 549 -99.86 1.63 -18.38
N GLU A 550 -100.03 0.87 -19.46
CA GLU A 550 -99.09 -0.17 -19.88
C GLU A 550 -97.73 0.43 -20.27
N VAL A 551 -97.74 1.51 -21.07
CA VAL A 551 -96.53 2.26 -21.45
C VAL A 551 -95.84 2.83 -20.21
N LYS A 552 -96.61 3.37 -19.26
CA LYS A 552 -96.08 3.89 -17.98
C LYS A 552 -95.39 2.78 -17.18
N SER A 553 -96.01 1.61 -17.08
CA SER A 553 -95.43 0.44 -16.40
C SER A 553 -94.13 0.00 -17.06
N LEU A 554 -94.12 -0.12 -18.40
CA LEU A 554 -92.95 -0.52 -19.18
C LEU A 554 -91.79 0.48 -19.06
N ALA A 555 -92.10 1.78 -19.05
CA ALA A 555 -91.11 2.84 -18.84
C ALA A 555 -90.49 2.77 -17.44
N SER A 556 -91.29 2.52 -16.41
CA SER A 556 -90.81 2.32 -15.02
C SER A 556 -89.93 1.07 -14.89
N GLN A 557 -90.32 -0.04 -15.52
CA GLN A 557 -89.50 -1.25 -15.60
C GLN A 557 -88.17 -1.01 -16.31
N THR A 558 -88.20 -0.23 -17.40
CA THR A 558 -86.99 0.14 -18.17
C THR A 558 -86.06 0.99 -17.32
N ALA A 559 -86.58 2.00 -16.61
CA ALA A 559 -85.80 2.85 -15.70
C ALA A 559 -85.11 2.02 -14.61
N LYS A 560 -85.85 1.09 -13.98
CA LYS A 560 -85.30 0.19 -12.96
C LYS A 560 -84.20 -0.73 -13.53
N ALA A 561 -84.40 -1.30 -14.71
CA ALA A 561 -83.39 -2.14 -15.37
C ALA A 561 -82.14 -1.33 -15.73
N THR A 562 -82.28 -0.07 -16.19
CA THR A 562 -81.13 0.80 -16.43
C THR A 562 -80.38 1.18 -15.17
N ASP A 563 -81.05 1.35 -14.03
CA ASP A 563 -80.38 1.60 -12.74
C ASP A 563 -79.52 0.40 -12.32
N GLU A 564 -80.03 -0.82 -12.46
CA GLU A 564 -79.27 -2.04 -12.20
C GLU A 564 -78.04 -2.16 -13.12
N ILE A 565 -78.21 -1.87 -14.42
CA ILE A 565 -77.08 -1.85 -15.37
C ILE A 565 -76.07 -0.76 -14.99
N SER A 566 -76.53 0.43 -14.60
CA SER A 566 -75.67 1.54 -14.17
C SER A 566 -74.80 1.15 -12.97
N SER A 567 -75.36 0.43 -12.00
CA SER A 567 -74.62 -0.15 -10.87
C SER A 567 -73.54 -1.13 -11.34
N HIS A 568 -73.87 -2.05 -12.25
CA HIS A 568 -72.90 -2.98 -12.82
C HIS A 568 -71.77 -2.30 -13.59
N ILE A 569 -72.07 -1.25 -14.36
CA ILE A 569 -71.06 -0.47 -15.08
C ILE A 569 -70.13 0.26 -14.11
N THR A 570 -70.68 0.83 -13.03
CA THR A 570 -69.88 1.47 -11.97
C THR A 570 -68.94 0.45 -11.31
N GLY A 571 -69.45 -0.75 -11.01
CA GLY A 571 -68.63 -1.85 -10.49
C GLY A 571 -67.51 -2.28 -11.45
N MET A 572 -67.82 -2.40 -12.75
CA MET A 572 -66.81 -2.69 -13.78
C MET A 572 -65.75 -1.60 -13.86
N GLN A 573 -66.14 -0.32 -13.84
CA GLN A 573 -65.20 0.81 -13.85
C GLN A 573 -64.26 0.77 -12.64
N GLY A 574 -64.81 0.49 -11.45
CA GLY A 574 -64.02 0.31 -10.22
C GLY A 574 -63.00 -0.81 -10.32
N ALA A 575 -63.44 -2.02 -10.71
CA ALA A 575 -62.55 -3.18 -10.88
C ALA A 575 -61.47 -2.95 -11.96
N THR A 576 -61.81 -2.20 -13.02
CA THR A 576 -60.87 -1.82 -14.07
C THR A 576 -59.82 -0.84 -13.55
N ALA A 577 -60.21 0.15 -12.73
CA ALA A 577 -59.29 1.10 -12.11
C ALA A 577 -58.33 0.42 -11.12
N GLU A 578 -58.83 -0.52 -10.30
CA GLU A 578 -57.99 -1.35 -9.43
C GLU A 578 -56.99 -2.20 -10.21
N SER A 579 -57.43 -2.80 -11.32
CA SER A 579 -56.55 -3.59 -12.20
C SER A 579 -55.42 -2.75 -12.81
N VAL A 580 -55.72 -1.52 -13.25
CA VAL A 580 -54.71 -0.57 -13.75
C VAL A 580 -53.69 -0.23 -12.65
N ALA A 581 -54.15 0.03 -11.43
CA ALA A 581 -53.26 0.32 -10.30
C ALA A 581 -52.31 -0.84 -10.01
N ALA A 582 -52.83 -2.08 -9.96
CA ALA A 582 -52.03 -3.28 -9.74
C ALA A 582 -51.00 -3.51 -10.86
N ILE A 583 -51.37 -3.31 -12.13
CA ILE A 583 -50.42 -3.45 -13.25
C ILE A 583 -49.29 -2.42 -13.16
N LYS A 584 -49.59 -1.18 -12.77
CA LYS A 584 -48.57 -0.15 -12.57
C LYS A 584 -47.59 -0.50 -11.45
N GLU A 585 -48.09 -1.06 -10.35
CA GLU A 585 -47.26 -1.55 -9.24
C GLU A 585 -46.36 -2.71 -9.66
N ILE A 586 -46.90 -3.67 -10.42
CA ILE A 586 -46.13 -4.77 -11.03
C ILE A 586 -45.05 -4.19 -11.95
N GLY A 587 -45.39 -3.24 -12.81
CA GLY A 587 -44.44 -2.58 -13.70
C GLY A 587 -43.31 -1.85 -12.96
N ALA A 588 -43.61 -1.19 -11.85
CA ALA A 588 -42.62 -0.55 -10.99
C ALA A 588 -41.69 -1.58 -10.33
N THR A 589 -42.25 -2.68 -9.81
CA THR A 589 -41.48 -3.77 -9.20
C THR A 589 -40.53 -4.44 -10.21
N ILE A 590 -41.00 -4.70 -11.44
CA ILE A 590 -40.16 -5.24 -12.52
C ILE A 590 -39.05 -4.24 -12.91
N GLY A 591 -39.37 -2.93 -12.94
CA GLY A 591 -38.39 -1.88 -13.15
C GLY A 591 -37.28 -1.89 -12.09
N GLN A 592 -37.62 -2.12 -10.82
CA GLN A 592 -36.64 -2.32 -9.75
C GLN A 592 -35.78 -3.58 -9.98
N ILE A 593 -36.37 -4.70 -10.39
CA ILE A 593 -35.64 -5.93 -10.74
C ILE A 593 -34.61 -5.68 -11.85
N SER A 594 -34.96 -4.91 -12.88
CA SER A 594 -34.04 -4.56 -13.97
C SER A 594 -32.86 -3.71 -13.47
N SER A 595 -33.12 -2.72 -12.61
CA SER A 595 -32.07 -1.89 -11.98
C SER A 595 -31.12 -2.72 -11.10
N ILE A 596 -31.67 -3.64 -10.30
CA ILE A 596 -30.88 -4.56 -9.47
C ILE A 596 -30.02 -5.46 -10.35
N SER A 597 -30.59 -6.03 -11.42
CA SER A 597 -29.85 -6.88 -12.36
C SER A 597 -28.67 -6.15 -13.00
N THR A 598 -28.85 -4.87 -13.36
CA THR A 598 -27.77 -4.02 -13.90
C THR A 598 -26.64 -3.80 -12.88
N SER A 599 -27.01 -3.59 -11.62
CA SER A 599 -26.04 -3.42 -10.52
C SER A 599 -25.27 -4.71 -10.26
N ILE A 600 -25.95 -5.86 -10.27
CA ILE A 600 -25.31 -7.18 -10.15
C ILE A 600 -24.38 -7.43 -11.33
N ALA A 601 -24.79 -7.12 -12.57
CA ALA A 601 -23.94 -7.31 -13.75
C ALA A 601 -22.61 -6.55 -13.62
N SER A 602 -22.67 -5.30 -13.15
CA SER A 602 -21.48 -4.49 -12.90
C SER A 602 -20.58 -5.11 -11.82
N ALA A 603 -21.16 -5.62 -10.73
CA ALA A 603 -20.42 -6.29 -9.67
C ALA A 603 -19.77 -7.60 -10.14
N VAL A 604 -20.46 -8.37 -10.99
CA VAL A 604 -19.94 -9.62 -11.58
C VAL A 604 -18.79 -9.34 -12.54
N GLU A 605 -18.86 -8.28 -13.35
CA GLU A 605 -17.74 -7.86 -14.20
C GLU A 605 -16.50 -7.49 -13.36
N GLN A 606 -16.69 -6.77 -12.26
CA GLN A 606 -15.59 -6.45 -11.33
C GLN A 606 -15.02 -7.70 -10.66
N GLN A 607 -15.87 -8.64 -10.24
CA GLN A 607 -15.43 -9.93 -9.70
C GLN A 607 -14.61 -10.72 -10.74
N GLY A 608 -15.04 -10.74 -12.01
CA GLY A 608 -14.30 -11.40 -13.08
C GLY A 608 -12.89 -10.83 -13.26
N ALA A 609 -12.75 -9.50 -13.23
CA ALA A 609 -11.44 -8.85 -13.28
C ALA A 609 -10.55 -9.23 -12.08
N ALA A 610 -11.12 -9.21 -10.88
CA ALA A 610 -10.40 -9.60 -9.67
C ALA A 610 -9.94 -11.08 -9.70
N THR A 611 -10.80 -11.98 -10.16
CA THR A 611 -10.47 -13.41 -10.30
C THR A 611 -9.33 -13.63 -11.31
N GLN A 612 -9.30 -12.90 -12.43
CA GLN A 612 -8.17 -12.96 -13.37
C GLN A 612 -6.87 -12.43 -12.77
N GLU A 613 -6.93 -11.38 -11.95
CA GLU A 613 -5.76 -10.85 -11.26
C GLU A 613 -5.22 -11.82 -10.20
N ILE A 614 -6.11 -12.51 -9.48
CA ILE A 614 -5.76 -13.60 -8.57
C ILE A 614 -5.05 -14.73 -9.35
N ALA A 615 -5.60 -15.17 -10.48
CA ALA A 615 -5.00 -16.23 -11.29
C ALA A 615 -3.57 -15.87 -11.74
N ARG A 616 -3.36 -14.62 -12.19
CA ARG A 616 -2.03 -14.12 -12.58
C ARG A 616 -1.06 -14.04 -11.39
N SER A 617 -1.56 -13.61 -10.23
CA SER A 617 -0.76 -13.54 -9.00
C SER A 617 -0.35 -14.93 -8.53
N VAL A 618 -1.26 -15.90 -8.60
CA VAL A 618 -1.01 -17.31 -8.26
C VAL A 618 0.11 -17.89 -9.13
N GLN A 619 0.05 -17.67 -10.44
CA GLN A 619 1.09 -18.14 -11.37
C GLN A 619 2.45 -17.50 -11.08
N THR A 620 2.47 -16.21 -10.72
CA THR A 620 3.70 -15.49 -10.35
C THR A 620 4.31 -16.05 -9.06
N VAL A 621 3.48 -16.32 -8.06
CA VAL A 621 3.93 -16.92 -6.79
C VAL A 621 4.45 -18.34 -7.01
N ALA A 622 3.76 -19.16 -7.81
CA ALA A 622 4.20 -20.52 -8.15
C ALA A 622 5.59 -20.51 -8.81
N GLN A 623 5.80 -19.62 -9.79
CA GLN A 623 7.10 -19.40 -10.44
C GLN A 623 8.17 -18.96 -9.42
N GLY A 624 7.82 -18.06 -8.50
CA GLY A 624 8.70 -17.61 -7.43
C GLY A 624 9.11 -18.74 -6.49
N THR A 625 8.17 -19.62 -6.10
CA THR A 625 8.46 -20.79 -5.26
C THR A 625 9.33 -21.82 -5.97
N GLN A 626 9.13 -22.01 -7.29
CA GLN A 626 9.99 -22.88 -8.11
C GLN A 626 11.42 -22.34 -8.17
N THR A 627 11.57 -21.02 -8.33
CA THR A 627 12.87 -20.35 -8.35
C THR A 627 13.57 -20.46 -7.00
N ALA A 628 12.84 -20.22 -5.90
CA ALA A 628 13.38 -20.39 -4.55
C ALA A 628 13.85 -21.83 -4.27
N ALA A 629 13.12 -22.84 -4.76
CA ALA A 629 13.53 -24.25 -4.66
C ALA A 629 14.82 -24.53 -5.47
N SER A 630 15.01 -23.86 -6.60
CA SER A 630 16.25 -23.97 -7.39
C SER A 630 17.42 -23.28 -6.67
N ASP A 631 17.23 -22.04 -6.22
CA ASP A 631 18.27 -21.24 -5.56
C ASP A 631 18.74 -21.90 -4.27
N ILE A 632 17.84 -22.50 -3.51
CA ILE A 632 18.20 -23.23 -2.30
C ILE A 632 18.93 -24.54 -2.60
N GLY A 633 18.68 -25.15 -3.77
CA GLY A 633 19.49 -26.26 -4.28
C GLY A 633 20.95 -25.87 -4.51
N GLU A 634 21.18 -24.68 -5.06
CA GLU A 634 22.53 -24.13 -5.24
C GLU A 634 23.20 -23.80 -3.89
N VAL A 635 22.46 -23.26 -2.92
CA VAL A 635 22.97 -23.05 -1.55
C VAL A 635 23.35 -24.37 -0.89
N ASN A 636 22.52 -25.42 -1.06
CA ASN A 636 22.81 -26.76 -0.54
C ASN A 636 24.14 -27.29 -1.13
N ARG A 637 24.32 -27.16 -2.45
CA ARG A 637 25.55 -27.54 -3.15
C ARG A 637 26.77 -26.76 -2.66
N GLY A 638 26.67 -25.44 -2.53
CA GLY A 638 27.76 -24.61 -2.00
C GLY A 638 28.12 -24.94 -0.54
N ALA A 639 27.13 -25.30 0.28
CA ALA A 639 27.37 -25.80 1.62
C ALA A 639 28.08 -27.17 1.61
N ALA A 640 27.73 -28.07 0.69
CA ALA A 640 28.46 -29.34 0.50
C ALA A 640 29.92 -29.12 0.11
N GLU A 641 30.19 -28.25 -0.86
CA GLU A 641 31.55 -27.88 -1.26
C GLU A 641 32.35 -27.26 -0.09
N THR A 642 31.71 -26.39 0.70
CA THR A 642 32.32 -25.81 1.92
C THR A 642 32.64 -26.88 2.97
N GLY A 643 31.75 -27.85 3.16
CA GLY A 643 31.95 -28.97 4.08
C GLY A 643 33.18 -29.80 3.69
N SER A 644 33.27 -30.22 2.42
CA SER A 644 34.42 -30.97 1.90
C SER A 644 35.73 -30.18 2.00
N ALA A 645 35.73 -28.90 1.61
CA ALA A 645 36.93 -28.05 1.74
C ALA A 645 37.36 -27.88 3.20
N SER A 646 36.41 -27.77 4.12
CA SER A 646 36.69 -27.66 5.56
C SER A 646 37.27 -28.97 6.12
N GLU A 647 36.82 -30.13 5.65
CA GLU A 647 37.41 -31.43 6.01
C GLU A 647 38.87 -31.54 5.53
N GLU A 648 39.19 -31.08 4.32
CA GLU A 648 40.58 -31.05 3.82
C GLU A 648 41.48 -30.12 4.65
N VAL A 649 40.98 -28.93 5.02
CA VAL A 649 41.69 -27.99 5.89
C VAL A 649 41.88 -28.61 7.28
N LEU A 650 40.87 -29.28 7.83
CA LEU A 650 40.94 -29.97 9.11
C LEU A 650 42.02 -31.05 9.09
N HIS A 651 42.07 -31.85 8.02
CA HIS A 651 43.10 -32.88 7.83
C HIS A 651 44.51 -32.28 7.73
N SER A 652 44.66 -31.20 6.96
CA SER A 652 45.93 -30.48 6.79
C SER A 652 46.42 -29.86 8.10
N ALA A 653 45.51 -29.25 8.86
CA ALA A 653 45.79 -28.66 10.18
C ALA A 653 46.24 -29.73 11.20
N LYS A 654 45.56 -30.88 11.25
CA LYS A 654 45.95 -32.02 12.11
C LYS A 654 47.34 -32.55 11.74
N THR A 655 47.61 -32.69 10.45
CA THR A 655 48.93 -33.11 9.95
C THR A 655 50.02 -32.11 10.34
N LEU A 656 49.78 -30.82 10.14
CA LEU A 656 50.71 -29.76 10.50
C LEU A 656 50.98 -29.70 12.01
N SER A 657 49.95 -29.93 12.84
CA SER A 657 50.08 -30.00 14.30
C SER A 657 50.95 -31.20 14.72
N SER A 658 50.75 -32.36 14.10
CA SER A 658 51.56 -33.56 14.33
C SER A 658 53.03 -33.36 13.92
N GLU A 659 53.27 -32.83 12.72
CA GLU A 659 54.62 -32.54 12.21
C GLU A 659 55.34 -31.49 13.06
N SER A 660 54.64 -30.46 13.55
CA SER A 660 55.19 -29.46 14.46
C SER A 660 55.60 -30.09 15.80
N THR A 661 54.79 -31.01 16.32
CA THR A 661 55.11 -31.75 17.55
C THR A 661 56.34 -32.65 17.37
N ARG A 662 56.44 -33.34 16.23
CA ARG A 662 57.60 -34.16 15.89
C ARG A 662 58.87 -33.34 15.72
N LEU A 663 58.79 -32.21 15.03
CA LEU A 663 59.91 -31.30 14.82
C LEU A 663 60.41 -30.72 16.16
N ARG A 664 59.50 -30.40 17.09
CA ARG A 664 59.86 -29.97 18.44
C ARG A 664 60.61 -31.05 19.20
N ALA A 665 60.14 -32.29 19.16
CA ALA A 665 60.81 -33.41 19.83
C ALA A 665 62.23 -33.69 19.25
N GLU A 666 62.40 -33.60 17.93
CA GLU A 666 63.73 -33.74 17.30
C GLU A 666 64.64 -32.55 17.59
N LEU A 667 64.10 -31.33 17.67
CA LEU A 667 64.84 -30.14 18.11
C LEU A 667 65.35 -30.33 19.54
N ASP A 668 64.48 -30.72 20.47
CA ASP A 668 64.81 -30.95 21.88
C ASP A 668 65.90 -32.03 22.01
N ARG A 669 65.79 -33.12 21.24
CA ARG A 669 66.77 -34.21 21.20
C ARG A 669 68.12 -33.77 20.63
N PHE A 670 68.11 -33.00 19.54
CA PHE A 670 69.33 -32.48 18.92
C PHE A 670 70.04 -31.48 19.84
N MET A 671 69.30 -30.59 20.50
CA MET A 671 69.85 -29.65 21.50
C MET A 671 70.41 -30.39 22.72
N ALA A 672 69.73 -31.41 23.22
CA ALA A 672 70.23 -32.25 24.31
C ALA A 672 71.55 -32.95 23.94
N ASN A 673 71.68 -33.45 22.71
CA ASN A 673 72.91 -34.05 22.21
C ASN A 673 74.05 -33.03 22.07
N ILE A 674 73.77 -31.81 21.59
CA ILE A 674 74.78 -30.74 21.49
C ILE A 674 75.25 -30.28 22.88
N ARG A 675 74.36 -30.21 23.87
CA ARG A 675 74.72 -29.85 25.25
C ARG A 675 75.52 -30.95 25.96
N ALA A 676 75.33 -32.21 25.57
CA ALA A 676 76.03 -33.37 26.10
C ALA A 676 77.40 -33.64 25.45
N ALA A 677 77.59 -33.23 24.18
CA ALA A 677 78.88 -33.20 23.48
C ALA A 677 79.78 -32.07 24.02
#